data_AF-A0A4S8SUS0-F1
#
_entry.id   AF-A0A4S8SUS0-F1
#
_cell.length_a   1.000
_cell.length_b   1.000
_cell.length_c   1.000
_cell.angle_alpha   90.00
_cell.angle_beta   90.00
_cell.angle_gamma   90.00
#
_symmetry.space_group_name_H-M   'P 1'
#
loop_
_entity.id
_entity.type
_entity.pdbx_description
1 polymer ?
#
loop_
_entity_poly.entity_id
_entity_poly.type
_entity_poly.pdbx_seq_one_letter_code
_entity_poly.pdbx_strand_id
1 'polypeptide(L)'
;MSLSRFATSYKRAPAANALVVDADRHYATGDTVPWHFIPSIIVASFFASLSGTLLTVELLQRKRLGKSLMSRVHIFACSVSMGLIGIWCMHFIGNRSISLGNGESRLQLVYNPGYTGLSCVLPVLGLTVAFQIAEISINSFVFRRLLDTACGLMAGLSIVSMHYVGNLGASNYTLTYPKRYLVAACIIAVGDSTIALALFFHLKERWINVLWKRFLCALLLAVGVCGMHFTASIGCRYELKRVPSEEAPNARNIPVIVAATMCFVAAVSCLMILFYVQYRNTILANRAQHMMLACAYFDEHGNIMVTNEGTLPSQRIAKRFVIQKFDDHFGIHHPVFFWIWKVSNDWASVMDLIPRMRAHLHRTSVYSGQNTATSSRSSIYDEESYHDSTVLFREGYCVAAADLAEQLQKPLDQIGPLYDQVLGTGLLTAYQNGIRTLDNGGSQQSAIFEKGQLLFYARRLTCLEMDHYIAAGFRFAPFNRVESVIANTMQIPVGLLAIQMQRVQDYAYRVSVPSPPKQGTYFVCFAALARIRDSFRVLVPIDRQDDLPDVQVSPHNLNTGQLDYLKRYTGWTAERVIRDLRLKEQNWDVLEDGEEKAFIIMLRTALASLTTKLGERWLMDLVFCAEPIMLRYGATKAQRDGMTMVFGFTRLVDIHQPARKLPAGLTLANWDLVRMRQHYYPGCNDHGRIRREIHAEFGPLLTKHEAVARSEDRRVKSRKISRTRSALSEDSDVLKSDSWLEGGHLEARRGSIDSIIEHSQPWGGILATTNTVIEGRSKSGIELRNLTPQVTAGASATLKTKEPETYVDCLYEQAKSHACRSMC
;
A
#
# COMPACT_ATOMS: atom_id res chain seq x y z
N MET A 1 2.13 -56.20 -5.56
CA MET A 1 3.16 -56.20 -6.63
C MET A 1 4.50 -55.82 -6.01
N SER A 2 5.40 -56.80 -6.01
CA SER A 2 6.76 -56.92 -5.46
C SER A 2 7.56 -55.67 -5.04
N LEU A 3 7.93 -55.61 -3.76
CA LEU A 3 9.05 -54.86 -3.20
C LEU A 3 9.89 -55.79 -2.29
N SER A 4 10.27 -56.96 -2.82
CA SER A 4 11.00 -58.01 -2.07
C SER A 4 12.17 -58.60 -2.85
N ARG A 5 12.97 -57.78 -3.53
CA ARG A 5 14.22 -58.22 -4.18
C ARG A 5 15.27 -57.11 -4.19
N PHE A 6 16.00 -56.94 -3.10
CA PHE A 6 17.40 -56.46 -3.09
C PHE A 6 18.06 -56.68 -1.71
N ALA A 7 17.74 -57.81 -1.08
CA ALA A 7 18.31 -58.23 0.21
C ALA A 7 18.85 -59.65 0.10
N THR A 8 19.89 -59.87 -0.71
CA THR A 8 20.72 -61.08 -0.67
C THR A 8 21.89 -60.93 -1.64
N SER A 9 23.03 -60.44 -1.17
CA SER A 9 24.37 -60.96 -1.52
C SER A 9 25.44 -60.24 -0.69
N TYR A 10 25.58 -60.63 0.58
CA TYR A 10 26.85 -60.50 1.28
C TYR A 10 27.10 -61.86 1.93
N LYS A 11 27.90 -62.68 1.22
CA LYS A 11 28.37 -63.97 1.71
C LYS A 11 29.23 -63.75 2.95
N ARG A 12 28.95 -64.57 3.98
CA ARG A 12 29.74 -64.90 5.17
C ARG A 12 31.22 -64.48 5.13
N ALA A 13 31.62 -63.66 6.09
CA ALA A 13 32.92 -63.68 6.74
C ALA A 13 32.69 -63.92 8.24
N PRO A 14 33.59 -64.63 8.95
CA PRO A 14 33.27 -65.34 10.19
C PRO A 14 33.20 -64.42 11.41
N ALA A 15 32.45 -64.93 12.39
CA ALA A 15 32.44 -64.68 13.84
C ALA A 15 33.19 -63.45 14.39
N ALA A 16 32.44 -62.71 15.21
CA ALA A 16 32.92 -61.75 16.19
C ALA A 16 34.13 -62.29 16.97
N ASN A 17 35.32 -61.82 16.62
CA ASN A 17 36.43 -61.73 17.55
C ASN A 17 36.38 -60.33 18.14
N ALA A 18 36.13 -60.26 19.44
CA ALA A 18 36.43 -59.10 20.24
C ALA A 18 37.89 -58.73 20.03
N LEU A 19 38.13 -57.67 19.26
CA LEU A 19 39.43 -57.04 19.14
C LEU A 19 39.66 -56.23 20.43
N VAL A 20 40.07 -56.93 21.48
CA VAL A 20 40.98 -56.36 22.47
C VAL A 20 42.26 -56.07 21.69
N VAL A 21 42.38 -54.87 21.13
CA VAL A 21 43.62 -54.36 20.54
C VAL A 21 44.29 -53.55 21.63
N ASP A 22 45.47 -54.02 22.03
CA ASP A 22 46.39 -53.48 23.02
C ASP A 22 46.16 -52.01 23.38
N ALA A 23 45.87 -51.76 24.66
CA ALA A 23 45.91 -50.42 25.25
C ALA A 23 47.32 -49.82 25.30
N ASP A 24 48.36 -50.57 24.88
CA ASP A 24 49.78 -50.20 24.93
C ASP A 24 50.47 -50.12 23.55
N ARG A 25 49.74 -50.04 22.44
CA ARG A 25 50.37 -49.76 21.13
C ARG A 25 50.83 -48.31 21.05
N HIS A 26 52.13 -48.11 21.27
CA HIS A 26 52.81 -46.86 21.00
C HIS A 26 52.84 -46.62 19.48
N TYR A 27 51.97 -45.74 18.98
CA TYR A 27 51.96 -45.36 17.57
C TYR A 27 53.24 -44.57 17.22
N ALA A 28 53.98 -45.05 16.22
CA ALA A 28 55.17 -44.39 15.72
C ALA A 28 54.83 -43.47 14.54
N THR A 29 55.74 -42.54 14.22
CA THR A 29 55.62 -41.72 13.01
C THR A 29 55.63 -42.60 11.76
N GLY A 30 54.65 -42.41 10.87
CA GLY A 30 54.40 -43.25 9.69
C GLY A 30 53.29 -44.28 9.86
N ASP A 31 52.80 -44.51 11.09
CA ASP A 31 51.72 -45.46 11.33
C ASP A 31 50.36 -44.90 10.94
N THR A 32 49.50 -45.76 10.39
CA THR A 32 48.10 -45.43 10.13
C THR A 32 47.26 -45.66 11.37
N VAL A 33 46.70 -44.60 11.94
CA VAL A 33 45.92 -44.63 13.18
C VAL A 33 44.45 -44.95 12.88
N PRO A 34 43.83 -45.92 13.58
CA PRO A 34 42.40 -46.20 13.41
C PRO A 34 41.55 -45.04 13.92
N TRP A 35 40.40 -44.83 13.29
CA TRP A 35 39.47 -43.76 13.63
C TRP A 35 38.02 -44.27 13.69
N HIS A 36 37.20 -43.60 14.49
CA HIS A 36 35.75 -43.81 14.54
C HIS A 36 35.02 -42.47 14.70
N PHE A 37 33.74 -42.44 14.36
CA PHE A 37 32.91 -41.26 14.52
C PHE A 37 32.16 -41.25 15.85
N ILE A 38 32.09 -40.07 16.48
CA ILE A 38 31.25 -39.80 17.65
C ILE A 38 29.89 -39.24 17.17
N PRO A 39 28.78 -39.98 17.30
CA PRO A 39 27.49 -39.60 16.73
C PRO A 39 26.92 -38.28 17.26
N SER A 40 27.12 -37.97 18.54
CA SER A 40 26.62 -36.73 19.16
C SER A 40 27.23 -35.47 18.54
N ILE A 41 28.51 -35.52 18.19
CA ILE A 41 29.22 -34.40 17.58
C ILE A 41 28.83 -34.24 16.10
N ILE A 42 28.52 -35.34 15.41
CA ILE A 42 27.93 -35.28 14.06
C ILE A 42 26.63 -34.47 14.09
N VAL A 43 25.72 -34.81 15.02
CA VAL A 43 24.46 -34.08 15.19
C VAL A 43 24.70 -32.61 15.55
N ALA A 44 25.67 -32.31 16.42
CA ALA A 44 26.03 -30.93 16.75
C ALA A 44 26.56 -30.15 15.54
N SER A 45 27.41 -30.76 14.71
CA SER A 45 27.94 -30.14 13.48
C SER A 45 26.84 -29.86 12.45
N PHE A 46 25.81 -30.71 12.41
CA PHE A 46 24.64 -30.50 11.57
C PHE A 46 23.82 -29.29 12.03
N PHE A 47 23.56 -29.15 13.33
CA PHE A 47 22.87 -27.96 13.86
C PHE A 47 23.69 -26.67 13.67
N ALA A 48 25.01 -26.75 13.78
CA ALA A 48 25.90 -25.63 13.44
C ALA A 48 25.71 -25.19 11.98
N SER A 49 25.74 -26.14 11.05
CA SER A 49 25.48 -25.86 9.62
C SER A 49 24.09 -25.28 9.39
N LEU A 50 23.06 -25.90 9.98
CA LEU A 50 21.67 -25.48 9.87
C LEU A 50 21.45 -24.05 10.37
N SER A 51 22.10 -23.66 11.48
CA SER A 51 22.00 -22.29 11.99
C SER A 51 22.55 -21.26 10.99
N GLY A 52 23.68 -21.55 10.34
CA GLY A 52 24.30 -20.68 9.35
C GLY A 52 23.53 -20.63 8.03
N THR A 53 22.99 -21.77 7.57
CA THR A 53 22.15 -21.81 6.36
C THR A 53 20.82 -21.10 6.58
N LEU A 54 20.20 -21.24 7.76
CA LEU A 54 18.97 -20.52 8.14
C LEU A 54 19.20 -19.01 8.17
N LEU A 55 20.25 -18.54 8.85
CA LEU A 55 20.59 -17.12 8.88
C LEU A 55 20.83 -16.57 7.46
N THR A 56 21.52 -17.33 6.61
CA THR A 56 21.77 -16.94 5.22
C THR A 56 20.48 -16.80 4.44
N VAL A 57 19.57 -17.78 4.52
CA VAL A 57 18.26 -17.74 3.86
C VAL A 57 17.41 -16.56 4.38
N GLU A 58 17.50 -16.22 5.66
CA GLU A 58 16.84 -15.04 6.24
C GLU A 58 17.39 -13.73 5.66
N LEU A 59 18.71 -13.58 5.62
CA LEU A 59 19.36 -12.39 5.06
C LEU A 59 19.09 -12.23 3.56
N LEU A 60 19.16 -13.34 2.82
CA LEU A 60 19.03 -13.34 1.36
C LEU A 60 17.59 -13.02 0.89
N GLN A 61 16.58 -13.36 1.70
CA GLN A 61 15.19 -12.96 1.44
C GLN A 61 14.93 -11.48 1.70
N ARG A 62 15.57 -10.92 2.73
CA ARG A 62 15.36 -9.54 3.16
C ARG A 62 16.20 -8.54 2.39
N LYS A 63 17.13 -9.04 1.58
CA LYS A 63 17.89 -8.24 0.63
C LYS A 63 16.93 -7.45 -0.27
N ARG A 64 16.96 -6.13 -0.14
CA ARG A 64 16.29 -5.20 -1.07
C ARG A 64 16.87 -5.40 -2.47
N LEU A 65 16.02 -5.64 -3.48
CA LEU A 65 16.47 -5.73 -4.87
C LEU A 65 17.15 -4.40 -5.28
N GLY A 66 18.17 -4.39 -6.14
CA GLY A 66 18.73 -3.14 -6.68
C GLY A 66 20.25 -3.03 -6.61
N LYS A 67 20.81 -2.02 -7.29
CA LYS A 67 22.26 -1.85 -7.53
C LYS A 67 23.01 -1.07 -6.43
N SER A 68 22.38 -0.78 -5.29
CA SER A 68 22.97 0.11 -4.26
C SER A 68 24.17 -0.52 -3.53
N LEU A 69 25.03 0.31 -2.94
CA LEU A 69 26.11 -0.16 -2.05
C LEU A 69 25.58 -1.07 -0.93
N MET A 70 24.41 -0.72 -0.37
CA MET A 70 23.75 -1.55 0.65
C MET A 70 23.39 -2.95 0.13
N SER A 71 22.99 -3.08 -1.14
CA SER A 71 22.74 -4.38 -1.78
C SER A 71 24.01 -5.24 -1.83
N ARG A 72 25.16 -4.64 -2.16
CA ARG A 72 26.47 -5.33 -2.16
C ARG A 72 26.91 -5.76 -0.76
N VAL A 73 26.72 -4.89 0.23
CA VAL A 73 27.00 -5.22 1.65
C VAL A 73 26.11 -6.38 2.12
N HIS A 74 24.83 -6.42 1.72
CA HIS A 74 23.95 -7.53 2.07
C HIS A 74 24.40 -8.86 1.45
N ILE A 75 24.85 -8.87 0.19
CA ILE A 75 25.39 -10.08 -0.44
C ILE A 75 26.61 -10.57 0.33
N PHE A 76 27.53 -9.67 0.65
CA PHE A 76 28.71 -10.01 1.43
C PHE A 76 28.33 -10.58 2.80
N ALA A 77 27.36 -9.98 3.49
CA ALA A 77 26.84 -10.51 4.76
C ALA A 77 26.24 -11.92 4.62
N CYS A 78 25.52 -12.21 3.52
CA CYS A 78 25.02 -13.55 3.22
C CYS A 78 26.18 -14.55 3.01
N SER A 79 27.21 -14.17 2.26
CA SER A 79 28.39 -15.01 2.00
C SER A 79 29.20 -15.27 3.26
N VAL A 80 29.35 -14.27 4.13
CA VAL A 80 29.95 -14.43 5.45
C VAL A 80 29.14 -15.40 6.30
N SER A 81 27.82 -15.23 6.37
CA SER A 81 26.95 -16.12 7.14
C SER A 81 27.08 -17.59 6.72
N MET A 82 26.94 -17.86 5.41
CA MET A 82 27.04 -19.22 4.87
C MET A 82 28.46 -19.78 4.97
N GLY A 83 29.46 -18.97 4.61
CA GLY A 83 30.87 -19.37 4.58
C GLY A 83 31.46 -19.64 5.96
N LEU A 84 31.29 -18.71 6.90
CA LEU A 84 31.86 -18.84 8.24
C LEU A 84 31.05 -19.79 9.12
N ILE A 85 29.72 -19.61 9.18
CA ILE A 85 28.89 -20.36 10.13
C ILE A 85 28.42 -21.68 9.50
N GLY A 86 27.85 -21.61 8.30
CA GLY A 86 27.27 -22.79 7.63
C GLY A 86 28.30 -23.85 7.23
N ILE A 87 29.48 -23.42 6.78
CA ILE A 87 30.53 -24.28 6.21
C ILE A 87 31.73 -24.41 7.17
N TRP A 88 32.36 -23.30 7.56
CA TRP A 88 33.61 -23.36 8.33
C TRP A 88 33.42 -23.85 9.78
N CYS A 89 32.45 -23.32 10.51
CA CYS A 89 32.14 -23.79 11.87
C CYS A 89 31.72 -25.27 11.84
N MET A 90 30.86 -25.64 10.89
CA MET A 90 30.45 -27.03 10.68
C MET A 90 31.65 -27.95 10.47
N HIS A 91 32.62 -27.57 9.64
CA HIS A 91 33.79 -28.39 9.34
C HIS A 91 34.66 -28.68 10.57
N PHE A 92 34.98 -27.66 11.38
CA PHE A 92 35.83 -27.86 12.56
C PHE A 92 35.09 -28.57 13.71
N ILE A 93 33.78 -28.35 13.86
CA ILE A 93 32.94 -29.14 14.78
C ILE A 93 32.80 -30.57 14.26
N GLY A 94 32.64 -30.77 12.95
CA GLY A 94 32.55 -32.08 12.30
C GLY A 94 33.84 -32.88 12.44
N ASN A 95 35.01 -32.25 12.25
CA ASN A 95 36.31 -32.87 12.48
C ASN A 95 36.51 -33.32 13.93
N ARG A 96 35.81 -32.72 14.92
CA ARG A 96 35.83 -33.23 16.31
C ARG A 96 35.12 -34.55 16.49
N SER A 97 34.21 -34.91 15.59
CA SER A 97 33.58 -36.23 15.64
C SER A 97 34.55 -37.36 15.28
N ILE A 98 35.66 -37.04 14.60
CA ILE A 98 36.68 -38.02 14.19
C ILE A 98 37.61 -38.24 15.38
N SER A 99 37.42 -39.37 16.06
CA SER A 99 38.23 -39.80 17.20
C SER A 99 39.32 -40.76 16.72
N LEU A 100 40.58 -40.35 16.88
CA LEU A 100 41.76 -41.14 16.51
C LEU A 100 42.30 -41.90 17.74
N GLY A 101 42.88 -43.08 17.53
CA GLY A 101 43.64 -43.79 18.58
C GLY A 101 42.83 -44.02 19.87
N ASN A 102 41.59 -44.51 19.74
CA ASN A 102 40.66 -44.76 20.85
C ASN A 102 40.34 -43.54 21.74
N GLY A 103 40.52 -42.32 21.24
CA GLY A 103 40.20 -41.08 21.97
C GLY A 103 41.34 -40.51 22.80
N GLU A 104 42.55 -41.05 22.67
CA GLU A 104 43.73 -40.51 23.35
C GLU A 104 43.98 -39.06 22.93
N SER A 105 44.12 -38.15 23.90
CA SER A 105 44.16 -36.69 23.68
C SER A 105 45.34 -36.25 22.80
N ARG A 106 46.45 -37.01 22.85
CA ARG A 106 47.70 -36.72 22.14
C ARG A 106 47.67 -37.13 20.66
N LEU A 107 46.79 -38.05 20.27
CA LEU A 107 46.68 -38.55 18.90
C LEU A 107 45.57 -37.84 18.10
N GLN A 108 45.01 -36.75 18.61
CA GLN A 108 43.92 -36.03 17.94
C GLN A 108 44.44 -34.98 16.95
N LEU A 109 43.65 -34.64 15.94
CA LEU A 109 44.00 -33.64 14.93
C LEU A 109 44.31 -32.26 15.55
N VAL A 110 45.47 -31.71 15.20
CA VAL A 110 45.92 -30.35 15.56
C VAL A 110 46.09 -29.54 14.28
N TYR A 111 45.63 -28.29 14.27
CA TYR A 111 45.61 -27.45 13.08
C TYR A 111 46.56 -26.28 13.18
N ASN A 112 47.19 -25.93 12.06
CA ASN A 112 47.98 -24.73 11.92
C ASN A 112 47.05 -23.50 11.77
N PRO A 113 47.20 -22.45 12.60
CA PRO A 113 46.37 -21.24 12.54
C PRO A 113 46.32 -20.57 11.15
N GLY A 114 47.41 -20.59 10.39
CA GLY A 114 47.48 -19.98 9.05
C GLY A 114 46.55 -20.66 8.04
N TYR A 115 46.58 -21.99 7.98
CA TYR A 115 45.68 -22.77 7.12
C TYR A 115 44.23 -22.73 7.61
N THR A 116 44.01 -22.71 8.93
CA THR A 116 42.68 -22.52 9.52
C THR A 116 42.07 -21.16 9.13
N GLY A 117 42.86 -20.08 9.16
CA GLY A 117 42.45 -18.76 8.69
C GLY A 117 42.20 -18.71 7.19
N LEU A 118 43.10 -19.30 6.37
CA LEU A 118 42.92 -19.36 4.92
C LEU A 118 41.65 -20.12 4.52
N SER A 119 41.37 -21.25 5.18
CA SER A 119 40.15 -22.04 4.95
C SER A 119 38.86 -21.28 5.31
N CYS A 120 38.93 -20.25 6.15
CA CYS A 120 37.80 -19.37 6.49
C CYS A 120 37.48 -18.38 5.37
N VAL A 121 38.51 -17.84 4.70
CA VAL A 121 38.36 -16.80 3.66
C VAL A 121 37.85 -17.38 2.34
N LEU A 122 38.33 -18.55 1.94
CA LEU A 122 37.98 -19.20 0.67
C LEU A 122 36.47 -19.36 0.42
N PRO A 123 35.66 -19.91 1.36
CA PRO A 123 34.23 -20.05 1.14
C PRO A 123 33.53 -18.69 1.04
N VAL A 124 33.97 -17.66 1.78
CA VAL A 124 33.39 -16.31 1.70
C VAL A 124 33.59 -15.72 0.31
N LEU A 125 34.80 -15.80 -0.24
CA LEU A 125 35.09 -15.28 -1.58
C LEU A 125 34.31 -16.04 -2.65
N GLY A 126 34.34 -17.38 -2.60
CA GLY A 126 33.62 -18.22 -3.55
C GLY A 126 32.11 -17.98 -3.54
N LEU A 127 31.50 -17.89 -2.35
CA LEU A 127 30.08 -17.61 -2.20
C LEU A 127 29.71 -16.16 -2.56
N THR A 128 30.62 -15.21 -2.36
CA THR A 128 30.39 -13.81 -2.79
C THR A 128 30.27 -13.75 -4.31
N VAL A 129 31.16 -14.42 -5.03
CA VAL A 129 31.10 -14.53 -6.50
C VAL A 129 29.86 -15.30 -6.93
N ALA A 130 29.54 -16.44 -6.29
CA ALA A 130 28.35 -17.23 -6.61
C ALA A 130 27.05 -16.42 -6.46
N PHE A 131 26.87 -15.68 -5.36
CA PHE A 131 25.69 -14.85 -5.13
C PHE A 131 25.61 -13.64 -6.06
N GLN A 132 26.75 -13.08 -6.49
CA GLN A 132 26.76 -12.03 -7.53
C GLN A 132 26.33 -12.57 -8.90
N ILE A 133 26.82 -13.75 -9.30
CA ILE A 133 26.41 -14.43 -10.55
C ILE A 133 24.89 -14.64 -10.55
N ALA A 134 24.33 -15.07 -9.42
CA ALA A 134 22.89 -15.32 -9.31
C ALA A 134 22.01 -14.05 -9.48
N GLU A 135 22.55 -12.86 -9.17
CA GLU A 135 21.84 -11.58 -9.29
C GLU A 135 21.77 -11.07 -10.75
N ILE A 136 22.58 -11.62 -11.66
CA ILE A 136 22.57 -11.20 -13.06
C ILE A 136 21.22 -11.57 -13.69
N SER A 137 20.40 -10.55 -13.98
CA SER A 137 19.09 -10.68 -14.61
C SER A 137 19.23 -10.66 -16.13
N ILE A 138 18.93 -11.80 -16.79
CA ILE A 138 18.93 -11.95 -18.25
C ILE A 138 17.58 -12.53 -18.68
N ASN A 139 16.98 -11.95 -19.72
CA ASN A 139 15.66 -12.38 -20.22
C ASN A 139 15.69 -13.71 -21.00
N SER A 140 16.86 -14.19 -21.43
CA SER A 140 17.01 -15.47 -22.14
C SER A 140 17.04 -16.67 -21.19
N PHE A 141 16.17 -17.64 -21.44
CA PHE A 141 16.04 -18.88 -20.66
C PHE A 141 17.34 -19.71 -20.61
N VAL A 142 18.01 -19.88 -21.76
CA VAL A 142 19.22 -20.71 -21.86
C VAL A 142 20.38 -20.09 -21.07
N PHE A 143 20.61 -18.79 -21.24
CA PHE A 143 21.65 -18.08 -20.50
C PHE A 143 21.37 -18.03 -19.00
N ARG A 144 20.11 -17.92 -18.60
CA ARG A 144 19.75 -17.98 -17.17
C ARG A 144 20.09 -19.35 -16.57
N ARG A 145 19.79 -20.44 -17.28
CA ARG A 145 20.11 -21.79 -16.81
C ARG A 145 21.61 -22.04 -16.70
N LEU A 146 22.41 -21.48 -17.62
CA LEU A 146 23.87 -21.54 -17.58
C LEU A 146 24.46 -20.75 -16.39
N LEU A 147 23.90 -19.59 -16.07
CA LEU A 147 24.32 -18.82 -14.89
C LEU A 147 23.96 -19.53 -13.58
N ASP A 148 22.79 -20.18 -13.52
CA ASP A 148 22.39 -20.96 -12.34
C ASP A 148 23.35 -22.15 -12.11
N THR A 149 23.77 -22.85 -13.17
CA THR A 149 24.76 -23.94 -13.05
C THR A 149 26.16 -23.42 -12.71
N ALA A 150 26.59 -22.29 -13.28
CA ALA A 150 27.85 -21.64 -12.92
C ALA A 150 27.88 -21.18 -11.46
N CYS A 151 26.75 -20.66 -10.96
CA CYS A 151 26.56 -20.29 -9.56
C CYS A 151 26.72 -21.51 -8.63
N GLY A 152 26.03 -22.61 -8.95
CA GLY A 152 26.12 -23.86 -8.19
C GLY A 152 27.51 -24.50 -8.21
N LEU A 153 28.21 -24.44 -9.35
CA LEU A 153 29.59 -24.90 -9.48
C LEU A 153 30.54 -24.09 -8.59
N MET A 154 30.46 -22.76 -8.63
CA MET A 154 31.30 -21.88 -7.80
C MET A 154 31.03 -22.07 -6.30
N ALA A 155 29.76 -22.18 -5.92
CA ALA A 155 29.37 -22.47 -4.54
C ALA A 155 29.92 -23.84 -4.10
N GLY A 156 29.69 -24.90 -4.88
CA GLY A 156 30.17 -26.25 -4.57
C GLY A 156 31.69 -26.34 -4.46
N LEU A 157 32.42 -25.72 -5.41
CA LEU A 157 33.88 -25.62 -5.36
C LEU A 157 34.35 -24.92 -4.09
N SER A 158 33.69 -23.85 -3.66
CA SER A 158 34.06 -23.13 -2.43
C SER A 158 33.93 -23.99 -1.17
N ILE A 159 32.90 -24.85 -1.09
CA ILE A 159 32.71 -25.78 0.04
C ILE A 159 33.80 -26.87 0.02
N VAL A 160 34.08 -27.44 -1.16
CA VAL A 160 35.13 -28.46 -1.34
C VAL A 160 36.51 -27.90 -1.02
N SER A 161 36.84 -26.70 -1.54
CA SER A 161 38.09 -26.01 -1.25
C SER A 161 38.27 -25.75 0.24
N MET A 162 37.21 -25.28 0.91
CA MET A 162 37.24 -25.06 2.36
C MET A 162 37.59 -26.36 3.11
N HIS A 163 36.92 -27.47 2.79
CA HIS A 163 37.12 -28.75 3.46
C HIS A 163 38.55 -29.29 3.31
N TYR A 164 39.06 -29.33 2.08
CA TYR A 164 40.39 -29.88 1.82
C TYR A 164 41.52 -28.96 2.28
N VAL A 165 41.38 -27.64 2.17
CA VAL A 165 42.37 -26.68 2.70
C VAL A 165 42.37 -26.69 4.23
N GLY A 166 41.19 -26.81 4.87
CA GLY A 166 41.07 -26.96 6.31
C GLY A 166 41.78 -28.23 6.82
N ASN A 167 41.59 -29.34 6.11
CA ASN A 167 42.24 -30.61 6.42
C ASN A 167 43.75 -30.63 6.08
N LEU A 168 44.19 -29.93 5.03
CA LEU A 168 45.61 -29.73 4.73
C LEU A 168 46.33 -28.98 5.86
N GLY A 169 45.59 -28.18 6.62
CA GLY A 169 46.09 -27.51 7.81
C GLY A 169 46.41 -28.42 9.00
N ALA A 170 46.12 -29.72 8.93
CA ALA A 170 46.49 -30.67 9.98
C ALA A 170 48.01 -30.79 10.08
N SER A 171 48.59 -30.38 11.21
CA SER A 171 50.04 -30.32 11.38
C SER A 171 50.67 -31.66 11.81
N ASN A 172 49.89 -32.52 12.44
CA ASN A 172 50.35 -33.77 13.04
C ASN A 172 50.04 -35.04 12.23
N TYR A 173 49.20 -34.93 11.18
CA TYR A 173 48.82 -36.05 10.32
C TYR A 173 48.98 -35.71 8.84
N THR A 174 49.36 -36.70 8.03
CA THR A 174 49.23 -36.66 6.58
C THR A 174 47.95 -37.39 6.19
N LEU A 175 47.01 -36.70 5.53
CA LEU A 175 45.70 -37.23 5.18
C LEU A 175 45.71 -37.73 3.73
N THR A 176 45.54 -39.04 3.55
CA THR A 176 45.44 -39.65 2.21
C THR A 176 44.00 -39.97 1.86
N TYR A 177 43.52 -39.40 0.76
CA TYR A 177 42.13 -39.56 0.31
C TYR A 177 42.00 -40.52 -0.87
N PRO A 178 41.13 -41.54 -0.79
CA PRO A 178 40.76 -42.37 -1.93
C PRO A 178 39.97 -41.57 -2.98
N LYS A 179 40.40 -41.68 -4.26
CA LYS A 179 39.83 -40.93 -5.39
C LYS A 179 38.30 -41.03 -5.50
N ARG A 180 37.70 -42.18 -5.18
CA ARG A 180 36.24 -42.40 -5.26
C ARG A 180 35.42 -41.49 -4.33
N TYR A 181 35.88 -41.28 -3.10
CA TYR A 181 35.17 -40.44 -2.12
C TYR A 181 35.42 -38.95 -2.37
N LEU A 182 36.59 -38.59 -2.91
CA LEU A 182 36.87 -37.24 -3.39
C LEU A 182 35.90 -36.84 -4.52
N VAL A 183 35.73 -37.69 -5.53
CA VAL A 183 34.79 -37.42 -6.63
C VAL A 183 33.35 -37.37 -6.13
N ALA A 184 32.95 -38.29 -5.25
CA ALA A 184 31.61 -38.29 -4.66
C ALA A 184 31.33 -37.01 -3.85
N ALA A 185 32.29 -36.55 -3.03
CA ALA A 185 32.19 -35.30 -2.28
C ALA A 185 32.02 -34.08 -3.20
N CYS A 186 32.78 -34.00 -4.30
CA CYS A 186 32.62 -32.94 -5.30
C CYS A 186 31.23 -32.95 -5.97
N ILE A 187 30.73 -34.14 -6.34
CA ILE A 187 29.40 -34.29 -6.95
C ILE A 187 28.31 -33.86 -5.96
N ILE A 188 28.41 -34.27 -4.69
CA ILE A 188 27.45 -33.89 -3.65
C ILE A 188 27.46 -32.37 -3.45
N ALA A 189 28.64 -31.75 -3.33
CA ALA A 189 28.75 -30.31 -3.10
C ALA A 189 28.15 -29.48 -4.25
N VAL A 190 28.53 -29.79 -5.49
CA VAL A 190 28.08 -29.05 -6.67
C VAL A 190 26.60 -29.34 -6.94
N GLY A 191 26.18 -30.59 -6.84
CA GLY A 191 24.78 -30.99 -7.05
C GLY A 191 23.84 -30.34 -6.05
N ASP A 192 24.14 -30.43 -4.76
CA ASP A 192 23.32 -29.82 -3.70
C ASP A 192 23.31 -28.29 -3.83
N SER A 193 24.48 -27.65 -4.00
CA SER A 193 24.55 -26.20 -4.16
C SER A 193 23.75 -25.72 -5.38
N THR A 194 23.81 -26.45 -6.50
CA THR A 194 23.03 -26.11 -7.70
C THR A 194 21.53 -26.26 -7.45
N ILE A 195 21.09 -27.37 -6.85
CA ILE A 195 19.67 -27.62 -6.57
C ILE A 195 19.13 -26.60 -5.56
N ALA A 196 19.83 -26.39 -4.45
CA ALA A 196 19.39 -25.51 -3.39
C ALA A 196 19.36 -24.04 -3.83
N LEU A 197 20.37 -23.55 -4.57
CA LEU A 197 20.38 -22.19 -5.09
C LEU A 197 19.35 -22.00 -6.21
N ALA A 198 19.21 -22.96 -7.14
CA ALA A 198 18.17 -22.91 -8.16
C ALA A 198 16.77 -22.88 -7.52
N LEU A 199 16.53 -23.71 -6.51
CA LEU A 199 15.27 -23.74 -5.75
C LEU A 199 15.02 -22.39 -5.07
N PHE A 200 16.04 -21.85 -4.39
CA PHE A 200 15.95 -20.57 -3.70
C PHE A 200 15.58 -19.42 -4.67
N PHE A 201 16.30 -19.28 -5.79
CA PHE A 201 16.07 -18.17 -6.73
C PHE A 201 14.79 -18.35 -7.56
N HIS A 202 14.45 -19.57 -7.96
CA HIS A 202 13.24 -19.83 -8.75
C HIS A 202 11.95 -19.73 -7.91
N LEU A 203 12.00 -20.15 -6.64
CA LEU A 203 10.84 -20.09 -5.73
C LEU A 203 10.72 -18.78 -4.96
N LYS A 204 11.72 -17.88 -5.05
CA LYS A 204 11.73 -16.56 -4.41
C LYS A 204 10.46 -15.75 -4.70
N GLU A 205 9.94 -15.80 -5.93
CA GLU A 205 8.82 -14.94 -6.34
C GLU A 205 7.44 -15.55 -6.09
N ARG A 206 7.33 -16.88 -5.95
CA ARG A 206 6.03 -17.57 -5.94
C ARG A 206 5.66 -18.23 -4.58
N TRP A 207 6.64 -18.59 -3.74
CA TRP A 207 6.39 -19.48 -2.57
C TRP A 207 7.13 -19.09 -1.27
N ILE A 208 8.07 -18.13 -1.31
CA ILE A 208 9.07 -17.93 -0.24
C ILE A 208 8.58 -17.17 1.00
N ASN A 209 7.36 -16.64 0.99
CA ASN A 209 6.77 -15.97 2.16
C ASN A 209 6.30 -16.94 3.26
N VAL A 210 6.45 -18.26 3.06
CA VAL A 210 6.05 -19.30 4.02
C VAL A 210 7.26 -19.82 4.78
N LEU A 211 7.31 -19.60 6.10
CA LEU A 211 8.43 -19.96 6.98
C LEU A 211 8.89 -21.43 6.83
N TRP A 212 7.96 -22.37 6.70
CA TRP A 212 8.32 -23.80 6.59
C TRP A 212 9.09 -24.14 5.31
N LYS A 213 8.81 -23.47 4.19
CA LYS A 213 9.54 -23.67 2.93
C LYS A 213 10.95 -23.10 2.98
N ARG A 214 11.14 -22.01 3.75
CA ARG A 214 12.47 -21.42 4.00
C ARG A 214 13.33 -22.37 4.83
N PHE A 215 12.73 -22.95 5.86
CA PHE A 215 13.36 -24.00 6.66
C PHE A 215 13.77 -25.20 5.80
N LEU A 216 12.93 -25.65 4.86
CA LEU A 216 13.26 -26.73 3.93
C LEU A 216 14.46 -26.41 3.04
N CYS A 217 14.57 -25.18 2.51
CA CYS A 217 15.71 -24.77 1.70
C CYS A 217 17.02 -24.73 2.53
N ALA A 218 16.97 -24.17 3.74
CA ALA A 218 18.11 -24.16 4.64
C ALA A 218 18.53 -25.58 5.08
N LEU A 219 17.56 -26.49 5.24
CA LEU A 219 17.78 -27.89 5.55
C LEU A 219 18.53 -28.61 4.43
N LEU A 220 18.12 -28.41 3.16
CA LEU A 220 18.82 -28.99 2.00
C LEU A 220 20.30 -28.57 1.97
N LEU A 221 20.58 -27.27 2.09
CA LEU A 221 21.94 -26.74 2.13
C LEU A 221 22.76 -27.35 3.28
N ALA A 222 22.16 -27.48 4.47
CA ALA A 222 22.85 -28.05 5.63
C ALA A 222 23.17 -29.54 5.42
N VAL A 223 22.22 -30.29 4.84
CA VAL A 223 22.41 -31.71 4.49
C VAL A 223 23.51 -31.86 3.43
N GLY A 224 23.58 -31.00 2.41
CA GLY A 224 24.64 -31.05 1.40
C GLY A 224 26.02 -30.77 1.97
N VAL A 225 26.16 -29.73 2.80
CA VAL A 225 27.44 -29.39 3.45
C VAL A 225 27.89 -30.53 4.37
N CYS A 226 26.99 -31.07 5.20
CA CYS A 226 27.30 -32.19 6.08
C CYS A 226 27.61 -33.48 5.31
N GLY A 227 26.78 -33.79 4.31
CA GLY A 227 26.92 -34.97 3.47
C GLY A 227 28.25 -34.99 2.74
N MET A 228 28.68 -33.86 2.18
CA MET A 228 30.00 -33.73 1.56
C MET A 228 31.12 -33.99 2.57
N HIS A 229 31.09 -33.30 3.72
CA HIS A 229 32.14 -33.38 4.75
C HIS A 229 32.38 -34.81 5.24
N PHE A 230 31.33 -35.53 5.61
CA PHE A 230 31.46 -36.89 6.13
C PHE A 230 31.78 -37.90 5.02
N THR A 231 31.28 -37.70 3.79
CA THR A 231 31.65 -38.52 2.63
C THR A 231 33.14 -38.41 2.33
N ALA A 232 33.71 -37.19 2.40
CA ALA A 232 35.14 -36.96 2.23
C ALA A 232 35.98 -37.57 3.36
N SER A 233 35.40 -37.73 4.56
CA SER A 233 36.09 -38.23 5.76
C SER A 233 36.06 -39.76 5.90
N ILE A 234 34.99 -40.45 5.47
CA ILE A 234 34.77 -41.89 5.74
C ILE A 234 35.78 -42.85 5.09
N GLY A 235 36.62 -42.35 4.17
CA GLY A 235 37.67 -43.10 3.50
C GLY A 235 39.09 -42.60 3.77
N CYS A 236 39.26 -41.60 4.63
CA CYS A 236 40.55 -40.97 4.87
C CYS A 236 41.49 -41.91 5.67
N ARG A 237 42.75 -42.02 5.22
CA ARG A 237 43.82 -42.68 6.00
C ARG A 237 44.65 -41.60 6.69
N TYR A 238 44.73 -41.69 8.02
CA TYR A 238 45.46 -40.76 8.88
C TYR A 238 46.83 -41.35 9.21
N GLU A 239 47.88 -40.85 8.55
CA GLU A 239 49.26 -41.26 8.79
C GLU A 239 49.92 -40.28 9.76
N LEU A 240 50.41 -40.79 10.90
CA LEU A 240 50.96 -39.96 11.97
C LEU A 240 52.29 -39.34 11.54
N LYS A 241 52.35 -38.01 11.41
CA LYS A 241 53.58 -37.28 11.02
C LYS A 241 54.42 -36.88 12.22
N ARG A 242 53.77 -36.48 13.33
CA ARG A 242 54.45 -36.04 14.56
C ARG A 242 53.52 -36.21 15.76
N VAL A 243 54.04 -36.76 16.85
CA VAL A 243 53.34 -36.76 18.15
C VAL A 243 53.41 -35.34 18.74
N PRO A 244 52.27 -34.67 18.99
CA PRO A 244 52.25 -33.32 19.56
C PRO A 244 52.80 -33.26 21.00
N SER A 245 53.34 -32.11 21.39
CA SER A 245 53.77 -31.79 22.77
C SER A 245 52.56 -31.65 23.71
N GLU A 246 52.75 -31.78 25.03
CA GLU A 246 51.70 -31.72 26.08
C GLU A 246 50.80 -30.46 26.02
N GLU A 247 51.27 -29.35 25.43
CA GLU A 247 50.52 -28.09 25.27
C GLU A 247 49.57 -28.05 24.05
N ALA A 248 49.68 -29.01 23.13
CA ALA A 248 48.89 -29.08 21.90
C ALA A 248 47.36 -29.31 22.04
N PRO A 249 46.80 -29.86 23.14
CA PRO A 249 45.35 -29.97 23.31
C PRO A 249 44.63 -28.61 23.26
N ASN A 250 45.28 -27.54 23.72
CA ASN A 250 44.74 -26.19 23.68
C ASN A 250 44.59 -25.66 22.23
N ALA A 251 45.55 -25.94 21.35
CA ALA A 251 45.49 -25.58 19.94
C ALA A 251 44.32 -26.24 19.19
N ARG A 252 43.91 -27.45 19.61
CA ARG A 252 42.73 -28.14 19.08
C ARG A 252 41.41 -27.50 19.55
N ASN A 253 41.37 -26.94 20.76
CA ASN A 253 40.17 -26.32 21.36
C ASN A 253 39.83 -24.96 20.76
N ILE A 254 40.83 -24.17 20.35
CA ILE A 254 40.64 -22.80 19.86
C ILE A 254 39.65 -22.72 18.67
N PRO A 255 39.81 -23.47 17.56
CA PRO A 255 38.89 -23.34 16.41
C PRO A 255 37.44 -23.73 16.75
N VAL A 256 37.25 -24.66 17.68
CA VAL A 256 35.92 -25.13 18.11
C VAL A 256 35.25 -24.12 19.03
N ILE A 257 36.00 -23.49 19.95
CA ILE A 257 35.48 -22.41 20.79
C ILE A 257 35.07 -21.24 19.91
N VAL A 258 35.92 -20.84 18.96
CA VAL A 258 35.58 -19.80 17.97
C VAL A 258 34.32 -20.19 17.19
N ALA A 259 34.26 -21.41 16.65
CA ALA A 259 33.09 -21.89 15.92
C ALA A 259 31.81 -21.88 16.77
N ALA A 260 31.87 -22.33 18.03
CA ALA A 260 30.75 -22.34 18.95
C ALA A 260 30.25 -20.91 19.25
N THR A 261 31.16 -19.96 19.50
CA THR A 261 30.79 -18.55 19.71
C THR A 261 30.14 -17.92 18.48
N MET A 262 30.64 -18.23 17.28
CA MET A 262 30.06 -17.73 16.03
C MET A 262 28.67 -18.32 15.76
N CYS A 263 28.47 -19.62 16.00
CA CYS A 263 27.14 -20.25 15.92
C CYS A 263 26.16 -19.66 16.94
N PHE A 264 26.61 -19.35 18.16
CA PHE A 264 25.77 -18.70 19.18
C PHE A 264 25.32 -17.30 18.73
N VAL A 265 26.26 -16.47 18.26
CA VAL A 265 25.95 -15.13 17.73
C VAL A 265 25.01 -15.23 16.52
N ALA A 266 25.23 -16.20 15.63
CA ALA A 266 24.35 -16.46 14.49
C ALA A 266 22.92 -16.80 14.91
N ALA A 267 22.76 -17.71 15.89
CA ALA A 267 21.46 -18.09 16.41
C ALA A 267 20.72 -16.89 17.05
N VAL A 268 21.41 -16.10 17.87
CA VAL A 268 20.85 -14.87 18.48
C VAL A 268 20.44 -13.86 17.40
N SER A 269 21.30 -13.63 16.39
CA SER A 269 20.98 -12.70 15.30
C SER A 269 19.76 -13.15 14.49
N CYS A 270 19.63 -14.46 14.21
CA CYS A 270 18.48 -15.03 13.53
C CYS A 270 17.18 -14.82 14.34
N LEU A 271 17.21 -15.09 15.65
CA LEU A 271 16.07 -14.87 16.54
C LEU A 271 15.68 -13.38 16.62
N MET A 272 16.66 -12.47 16.72
CA MET A 272 16.42 -11.03 16.72
C MET A 272 15.78 -10.55 15.42
N ILE A 273 16.23 -11.07 14.27
CA ILE A 273 15.63 -10.76 12.96
C ILE A 273 14.18 -11.26 12.91
N LEU A 274 13.91 -12.49 13.33
CA LEU A 274 12.56 -13.05 13.35
C LEU A 274 11.63 -12.26 14.29
N PHE A 275 12.10 -11.91 15.49
CA PHE A 275 11.35 -11.10 16.45
C PHE A 275 11.06 -9.70 15.92
N TYR A 276 12.07 -9.00 15.38
CA TYR A 276 11.90 -7.69 14.77
C TYR A 276 10.82 -7.70 13.70
N VAL A 277 10.74 -8.78 12.93
CA VAL A 277 9.82 -8.90 11.79
C VAL A 277 8.42 -9.22 12.26
N GLN A 278 8.28 -10.09 13.25
CA GLN A 278 6.99 -10.34 13.88
C GLN A 278 6.46 -9.07 14.55
N TYR A 279 7.32 -8.34 15.25
CA TYR A 279 7.00 -7.06 15.87
C TYR A 279 6.60 -6.01 14.83
N ARG A 280 7.34 -5.85 13.73
CA ARG A 280 6.98 -4.93 12.65
C ARG A 280 5.69 -5.33 11.95
N ASN A 281 5.48 -6.62 11.65
CA ASN A 281 4.26 -7.11 11.01
C ASN A 281 3.04 -6.89 11.90
N THR A 282 3.17 -7.06 13.22
CA THR A 282 2.07 -6.77 14.16
C THR A 282 1.78 -5.27 14.24
N ILE A 283 2.80 -4.40 14.21
CA ILE A 283 2.60 -2.95 14.10
C ILE A 283 1.87 -2.59 12.80
N LEU A 284 2.31 -3.13 11.67
CA LEU A 284 1.69 -2.87 10.36
C LEU A 284 0.25 -3.39 10.32
N ALA A 285 -0.01 -4.59 10.83
CA ALA A 285 -1.35 -5.16 10.95
C ALA A 285 -2.26 -4.33 11.87
N ASN A 286 -1.73 -3.76 12.96
CA ASN A 286 -2.48 -2.85 13.83
C ASN A 286 -2.83 -1.54 13.11
N ARG A 287 -1.99 -1.05 12.19
CA ARG A 287 -2.34 0.12 11.36
C ARG A 287 -3.51 -0.16 10.41
N ALA A 288 -3.72 -1.40 10.00
CA ALA A 288 -4.89 -1.79 9.19
C ALA A 288 -6.23 -1.62 9.91
N GLN A 289 -6.24 -1.45 11.23
CA GLN A 289 -7.47 -1.17 11.99
C GLN A 289 -7.77 0.33 12.07
N HIS A 290 -6.89 1.16 11.54
CA HIS A 290 -7.05 2.60 11.57
C HIS A 290 -7.63 3.12 10.26
N MET A 291 -8.03 4.39 10.27
CA MET A 291 -8.36 5.10 9.05
C MET A 291 -7.09 5.61 8.40
N MET A 292 -6.85 5.15 7.18
CA MET A 292 -5.62 5.38 6.45
C MET A 292 -5.92 6.08 5.13
N LEU A 293 -4.95 6.86 4.67
CA LEU A 293 -4.91 7.48 3.35
C LEU A 293 -3.72 6.89 2.61
N ALA A 294 -3.92 6.29 1.44
CA ALA A 294 -2.86 5.71 0.65
C ALA A 294 -2.80 6.30 -0.77
N CYS A 295 -1.64 6.21 -1.40
CA CYS A 295 -1.47 6.53 -2.82
C CYS A 295 -1.35 5.24 -3.64
N ALA A 296 -2.26 5.07 -4.59
CA ALA A 296 -2.26 4.01 -5.58
C ALA A 296 -1.93 4.61 -6.95
N TYR A 297 -0.64 4.72 -7.26
CA TYR A 297 -0.18 5.23 -8.55
C TYR A 297 0.21 4.09 -9.48
N PHE A 298 -0.21 4.21 -10.74
CA PHE A 298 -0.01 3.18 -11.75
C PHE A 298 0.84 3.69 -12.91
N ASP A 299 1.72 2.82 -13.39
CA ASP A 299 2.45 2.94 -14.66
C ASP A 299 1.50 2.72 -15.86
N GLU A 300 1.92 3.09 -17.07
CA GLU A 300 1.24 2.80 -18.33
C GLU A 300 1.00 1.31 -18.55
N HIS A 301 1.89 0.46 -18.02
CA HIS A 301 1.77 -1.00 -18.09
C HIS A 301 0.92 -1.60 -16.95
N GLY A 302 0.34 -0.78 -16.07
CA GLY A 302 -0.45 -1.25 -14.92
C GLY A 302 0.36 -1.74 -13.73
N ASN A 303 1.66 -1.44 -13.68
CA ASN A 303 2.47 -1.67 -12.49
C ASN A 303 2.11 -0.66 -11.40
N ILE A 304 2.09 -1.11 -10.14
CA ILE A 304 1.73 -0.29 -8.99
C ILE A 304 2.98 0.27 -8.31
N MET A 305 2.91 1.54 -7.91
CA MET A 305 3.93 2.19 -7.10
C MET A 305 3.90 1.65 -5.67
N VAL A 306 5.06 1.19 -5.20
CA VAL A 306 5.26 0.68 -3.84
C VAL A 306 6.50 1.31 -3.22
N THR A 307 6.53 1.31 -1.90
CA THR A 307 7.75 1.62 -1.13
C THR A 307 8.81 0.55 -1.37
N ASN A 308 10.03 0.78 -0.88
CA ASN A 308 11.10 -0.22 -0.92
C ASN A 308 10.74 -1.56 -0.22
N GLU A 309 9.65 -1.59 0.54
CA GLU A 309 9.17 -2.75 1.29
C GLU A 309 8.03 -3.50 0.56
N GLY A 310 7.54 -2.99 -0.58
CA GLY A 310 6.44 -3.59 -1.32
C GLY A 310 5.05 -3.23 -0.78
N THR A 311 4.96 -2.24 0.11
CA THR A 311 3.70 -1.70 0.63
C THR A 311 3.30 -0.42 -0.10
N LEU A 312 2.02 -0.06 -0.03
CA LEU A 312 1.56 1.22 -0.55
C LEU A 312 1.98 2.38 0.37
N PRO A 313 2.48 3.50 -0.19
CA PRO A 313 2.69 4.72 0.59
C PRO A 313 1.38 5.14 1.24
N SER A 314 1.38 5.26 2.56
CA SER A 314 0.16 5.52 3.31
C SER A 314 0.43 6.29 4.61
N GLN A 315 -0.51 7.18 4.94
CA GLN A 315 -0.50 8.02 6.13
C GLN A 315 -1.77 7.77 6.94
N ARG A 316 -1.65 7.83 8.27
CA ARG A 316 -2.78 7.60 9.17
C ARG A 316 -3.56 8.89 9.40
N ILE A 317 -4.88 8.83 9.26
CA ILE A 317 -5.81 9.92 9.56
C ILE A 317 -6.24 9.87 11.03
N ALA A 318 -6.82 8.75 11.48
CA ALA A 318 -7.40 8.59 12.82
C ALA A 318 -7.26 7.15 13.34
N LYS A 319 -7.34 6.91 14.67
CA LYS A 319 -7.37 5.53 15.22
C LYS A 319 -8.66 4.82 14.81
N ARG A 320 -9.79 5.49 14.94
CA ARG A 320 -11.12 4.98 14.54
C ARG A 320 -12.04 6.18 14.42
N PHE A 321 -12.93 6.18 13.44
CA PHE A 321 -14.06 7.11 13.44
C PHE A 321 -15.14 6.50 14.32
N VAL A 322 -15.22 7.00 15.56
CA VAL A 322 -16.25 6.59 16.49
C VAL A 322 -17.44 7.50 16.26
N ILE A 323 -18.37 7.07 15.42
CA ILE A 323 -19.70 7.69 15.37
C ILE A 323 -20.53 7.05 16.47
N GLN A 324 -21.10 7.86 17.36
CA GLN A 324 -21.98 7.38 18.45
C GLN A 324 -23.37 6.93 17.96
N LYS A 325 -23.72 7.12 16.68
CA LYS A 325 -24.96 6.63 16.07
C LYS A 325 -24.81 5.16 15.66
N PHE A 326 -25.79 4.35 16.07
CA PHE A 326 -25.75 2.89 16.12
C PHE A 326 -25.66 2.13 14.78
N ASP A 327 -25.50 2.77 13.61
CA ASP A 327 -25.40 2.02 12.33
C ASP A 327 -24.76 2.79 11.13
N ASP A 328 -24.14 3.95 11.32
CA ASP A 328 -23.54 4.70 10.19
C ASP A 328 -22.09 4.26 9.93
N HIS A 329 -21.91 3.34 8.98
CA HIS A 329 -20.59 3.03 8.43
C HIS A 329 -20.08 4.23 7.61
N PHE A 330 -18.86 4.73 7.87
CA PHE A 330 -18.28 5.81 7.06
C PHE A 330 -18.09 5.31 5.62
N GLY A 331 -18.89 5.83 4.70
CA GLY A 331 -18.93 5.40 3.32
C GLY A 331 -19.35 6.54 2.40
N ILE A 332 -19.67 6.19 1.16
CA ILE A 332 -19.95 7.14 0.07
C ILE A 332 -21.14 8.06 0.40
N HIS A 333 -22.05 7.62 1.28
CA HIS A 333 -23.25 8.37 1.66
C HIS A 333 -23.01 9.35 2.82
N HIS A 334 -21.81 9.35 3.41
CA HIS A 334 -21.53 10.14 4.60
C HIS A 334 -21.17 11.60 4.23
N PRO A 335 -21.74 12.62 4.90
CA PRO A 335 -21.49 14.03 4.56
C PRO A 335 -20.02 14.43 4.69
N VAL A 336 -19.28 13.81 5.62
CA VAL A 336 -17.84 14.06 5.76
C VAL A 336 -17.05 13.48 4.59
N PHE A 337 -17.47 12.35 4.00
CA PHE A 337 -16.83 11.82 2.79
C PHE A 337 -17.00 12.80 1.63
N PHE A 338 -18.22 13.34 1.45
CA PHE A 338 -18.46 14.36 0.43
C PHE A 338 -17.61 15.62 0.65
N TRP A 339 -17.49 16.11 1.90
CA TRP A 339 -16.59 17.22 2.21
C TRP A 339 -15.12 16.90 1.88
N ILE A 340 -14.65 15.70 2.22
CA ILE A 340 -13.29 15.24 1.93
C ILE A 340 -13.04 15.22 0.42
N TRP A 341 -13.99 14.66 -0.35
CA TRP A 341 -13.90 14.61 -1.80
C TRP A 341 -13.87 16.03 -2.39
N LYS A 342 -14.73 16.94 -1.91
CA LYS A 342 -14.77 18.36 -2.29
C LYS A 342 -13.40 19.03 -2.13
N VAL A 343 -12.78 18.90 -0.97
CA VAL A 343 -11.45 19.47 -0.67
C VAL A 343 -10.36 18.82 -1.52
N SER A 344 -10.44 17.51 -1.76
CA SER A 344 -9.40 16.79 -2.52
C SER A 344 -9.28 17.22 -3.99
N ASN A 345 -10.32 17.85 -4.55
CA ASN A 345 -10.32 18.38 -5.91
C ASN A 345 -9.91 19.87 -5.99
N ASP A 346 -9.81 20.56 -4.86
CA ASP A 346 -9.37 21.96 -4.80
C ASP A 346 -8.62 22.25 -3.48
N TRP A 347 -7.36 21.83 -3.44
CA TRP A 347 -6.52 22.03 -2.25
C TRP A 347 -6.23 23.50 -1.95
N ALA A 348 -6.30 24.38 -2.96
CA ALA A 348 -6.11 25.82 -2.79
C ALA A 348 -7.09 26.46 -1.80
N SER A 349 -8.24 25.82 -1.58
CA SER A 349 -9.25 26.24 -0.60
C SER A 349 -8.85 25.97 0.87
N VAL A 350 -7.87 25.10 1.14
CA VAL A 350 -7.51 24.67 2.51
C VAL A 350 -6.02 24.82 2.84
N MET A 351 -5.13 24.93 1.84
CA MET A 351 -3.68 24.94 2.03
C MET A 351 -3.17 25.94 3.09
N ASP A 352 -3.79 27.12 3.21
CA ASP A 352 -3.42 28.16 4.19
C ASP A 352 -3.85 27.82 5.63
N LEU A 353 -4.84 26.95 5.81
CA LEU A 353 -5.33 26.50 7.12
C LEU A 353 -4.56 25.28 7.66
N ILE A 354 -3.95 24.46 6.80
CA ILE A 354 -3.27 23.20 7.17
C ILE A 354 -2.24 23.38 8.29
N PRO A 355 -1.35 24.40 8.28
CA PRO A 355 -0.39 24.58 9.38
C PRO A 355 -1.07 24.83 10.74
N ARG A 356 -2.21 25.54 10.75
CA ARG A 356 -2.99 25.81 11.97
C ARG A 356 -3.72 24.56 12.45
N MET A 357 -4.32 23.80 11.52
CA MET A 357 -4.94 22.50 11.82
C MET A 357 -3.91 21.53 12.43
N ARG A 358 -2.70 21.45 11.87
CA ARG A 358 -1.61 20.63 12.42
C ARG A 358 -1.25 21.03 13.86
N ALA A 359 -1.13 22.33 14.13
CA ALA A 359 -0.87 22.83 15.49
C ALA A 359 -2.03 22.53 16.47
N HIS A 360 -3.27 22.63 16.01
CA HIS A 360 -4.46 22.30 16.79
C HIS A 360 -4.52 20.81 17.15
N LEU A 361 -4.39 19.91 16.18
CA LEU A 361 -4.40 18.46 16.40
C LEU A 361 -3.30 17.98 17.34
N HIS A 362 -2.09 18.53 17.23
CA HIS A 362 -1.00 18.19 18.15
C HIS A 362 -1.32 18.56 19.59
N ARG A 363 -2.04 19.67 19.83
CA ARG A 363 -2.45 20.06 21.18
C ARG A 363 -3.61 19.21 21.67
N THR A 364 -4.64 19.04 20.85
CA THR A 364 -5.83 18.29 21.22
C THR A 364 -5.51 16.82 21.47
N SER A 365 -4.58 16.21 20.72
CA SER A 365 -4.11 14.83 20.99
C SER A 365 -3.34 14.69 22.31
N VAL A 366 -2.58 15.71 22.71
CA VAL A 366 -1.85 15.74 24.00
C VAL A 366 -2.83 15.87 25.19
N TYR A 367 -3.87 16.69 25.06
CA TYR A 367 -4.89 16.85 26.11
C TYR A 367 -5.92 15.69 26.13
N SER A 368 -6.23 15.11 24.96
CA SER A 368 -7.11 13.94 24.84
C SER A 368 -6.49 12.68 25.48
N GLY A 369 -5.16 12.58 25.55
CA GLY A 369 -4.45 11.51 26.24
C GLY A 369 -4.67 11.47 27.77
N GLN A 370 -5.04 12.59 28.40
CA GLN A 370 -5.35 12.65 29.83
C GLN A 370 -6.84 12.42 30.15
N ASN A 371 -7.75 12.70 29.20
CA ASN A 371 -9.20 12.70 29.46
C ASN A 371 -10.00 11.61 28.73
N THR A 372 -9.37 10.72 27.95
CA THR A 372 -10.10 9.66 27.20
C THR A 372 -10.31 8.35 27.96
N ALA A 373 -9.86 8.24 29.21
CA ALA A 373 -10.20 7.10 30.07
C ALA A 373 -11.55 7.27 30.79
N THR A 374 -12.15 8.46 30.82
CA THR A 374 -13.36 8.75 31.62
C THR A 374 -14.64 8.99 30.82
N SER A 375 -14.61 9.06 29.49
CA SER A 375 -15.85 9.16 28.69
C SER A 375 -16.28 7.81 28.14
N SER A 376 -16.51 6.86 29.06
CA SER A 376 -17.28 5.66 28.77
C SER A 376 -18.65 5.77 29.43
N ARG A 377 -19.71 5.58 28.61
CA ARG A 377 -21.10 5.23 29.00
C ARG A 377 -22.08 6.33 29.48
N SER A 378 -22.04 7.57 29.00
CA SER A 378 -23.23 8.43 29.06
C SER A 378 -23.97 8.43 27.73
N SER A 379 -25.12 7.76 27.69
CA SER A 379 -26.02 7.57 26.54
C SER A 379 -26.85 8.82 26.21
N ILE A 380 -26.28 10.02 26.30
CA ILE A 380 -26.93 11.26 25.90
C ILE A 380 -26.25 11.71 24.60
N TYR A 381 -26.99 11.63 23.50
CA TYR A 381 -26.56 12.18 22.21
C TYR A 381 -26.39 13.69 22.37
N ASP A 382 -25.15 14.15 22.36
CA ASP A 382 -24.84 15.58 22.36
C ASP A 382 -24.39 15.97 20.94
N GLU A 383 -25.15 16.84 20.26
CA GLU A 383 -24.83 17.27 18.90
C GLU A 383 -23.49 18.02 18.84
N GLU A 384 -23.12 18.73 19.92
CA GLU A 384 -21.84 19.45 20.00
C GLU A 384 -20.65 18.47 19.96
N SER A 385 -20.73 17.37 20.72
CA SER A 385 -19.67 16.34 20.71
C SER A 385 -19.55 15.64 19.35
N TYR A 386 -20.65 15.46 18.63
CA TYR A 386 -20.61 14.92 17.27
C TYR A 386 -19.92 15.89 16.31
N HIS A 387 -20.31 17.17 16.35
CA HIS A 387 -19.71 18.20 15.50
C HIS A 387 -18.20 18.29 15.72
N ASP A 388 -17.74 18.35 16.96
CA ASP A 388 -16.31 18.37 17.32
C ASP A 388 -15.54 17.15 16.78
N SER A 389 -16.12 15.94 16.88
CA SER A 389 -15.49 14.73 16.36
C SER A 389 -15.32 14.75 14.83
N THR A 390 -16.32 15.29 14.12
CA THR A 390 -16.27 15.42 12.66
C THR A 390 -15.29 16.49 12.20
N VAL A 391 -15.18 17.61 12.92
CA VAL A 391 -14.19 18.67 12.66
C VAL A 391 -12.78 18.13 12.84
N LEU A 392 -12.48 17.48 13.97
CA LEU A 392 -11.17 16.89 14.23
C LEU A 392 -10.77 15.85 13.18
N PHE A 393 -11.73 15.07 12.68
CA PHE A 393 -11.47 14.11 11.61
C PHE A 393 -11.14 14.80 10.28
N ARG A 394 -11.88 15.87 9.91
CA ARG A 394 -11.61 16.67 8.72
C ARG A 394 -10.23 17.34 8.77
N GLU A 395 -9.86 17.90 9.93
CA GLU A 395 -8.51 18.43 10.14
C GLU A 395 -7.45 17.33 10.00
N GLY A 396 -7.69 16.16 10.62
CA GLY A 396 -6.79 15.01 10.54
C GLY A 396 -6.58 14.53 9.11
N TYR A 397 -7.62 14.56 8.29
CA TYR A 397 -7.52 14.22 6.87
C TYR A 397 -6.62 15.21 6.12
N CYS A 398 -6.84 16.53 6.28
CA CYS A 398 -6.04 17.54 5.59
C CYS A 398 -4.56 17.48 5.97
N VAL A 399 -4.25 17.26 7.25
CA VAL A 399 -2.87 17.10 7.73
C VAL A 399 -2.26 15.80 7.20
N ALA A 400 -3.00 14.69 7.23
CA ALA A 400 -2.51 13.41 6.69
C ALA A 400 -2.25 13.48 5.18
N ALA A 401 -3.08 14.19 4.41
CA ALA A 401 -2.86 14.42 2.99
C ALA A 401 -1.61 15.27 2.73
N ALA A 402 -1.39 16.33 3.52
CA ALA A 402 -0.19 17.16 3.42
C ALA A 402 1.10 16.39 3.78
N ASP A 403 1.07 15.58 4.84
CA ASP A 403 2.19 14.72 5.23
C ASP A 403 2.49 13.67 4.15
N LEU A 404 1.46 13.11 3.51
CA LEU A 404 1.61 12.16 2.41
C LEU A 404 2.22 12.83 1.17
N ALA A 405 1.88 14.10 0.90
CA ALA A 405 2.46 14.88 -0.19
C ALA A 405 3.95 15.15 0.05
N GLU A 406 4.30 15.48 1.30
CA GLU A 406 5.68 15.68 1.74
C GLU A 406 6.51 14.39 1.60
N GLN A 407 5.94 13.23 1.98
CA GLN A 407 6.57 11.92 1.77
C GLN A 407 6.81 11.59 0.28
N LEU A 408 5.91 12.03 -0.60
CA LEU A 408 6.01 11.85 -2.05
C LEU A 408 6.89 12.92 -2.73
N GLN A 409 7.44 13.87 -1.97
CA GLN A 409 8.21 15.01 -2.47
C GLN A 409 7.49 15.78 -3.58
N LYS A 410 6.18 16.00 -3.41
CA LYS A 410 5.31 16.71 -4.35
C LYS A 410 4.43 17.72 -3.61
N PRO A 411 4.03 18.83 -4.26
CA PRO A 411 3.04 19.72 -3.68
C PRO A 411 1.69 19.00 -3.54
N LEU A 412 0.93 19.37 -2.52
CA LEU A 412 -0.38 18.77 -2.19
C LEU A 412 -1.37 18.79 -3.38
N ASP A 413 -1.28 19.82 -4.22
CA ASP A 413 -2.12 19.97 -5.42
C ASP A 413 -1.88 18.88 -6.47
N GLN A 414 -0.70 18.25 -6.48
CA GLN A 414 -0.32 17.22 -7.45
C GLN A 414 -0.54 15.78 -6.95
N ILE A 415 -1.12 15.58 -5.76
CA ILE A 415 -1.41 14.23 -5.23
C ILE A 415 -2.40 13.45 -6.11
N GLY A 416 -3.27 14.17 -6.83
CA GLY A 416 -4.27 13.58 -7.72
C GLY A 416 -5.62 13.34 -7.04
N PRO A 417 -6.57 12.76 -7.81
CA PRO A 417 -7.96 12.65 -7.41
C PRO A 417 -8.17 11.55 -6.35
N LEU A 418 -9.13 11.77 -5.46
CA LEU A 418 -9.55 10.80 -4.47
C LEU A 418 -10.49 9.76 -5.08
N TYR A 419 -10.18 8.47 -4.88
CA TYR A 419 -11.02 7.35 -5.27
C TYR A 419 -12.41 7.45 -4.62
N ASP A 420 -13.43 7.08 -5.40
CA ASP A 420 -14.83 7.32 -5.06
C ASP A 420 -15.45 6.27 -4.13
N GLN A 421 -14.66 5.29 -3.66
CA GLN A 421 -15.09 4.29 -2.69
C GLN A 421 -14.14 4.21 -1.51
N VAL A 422 -14.70 3.90 -0.34
CA VAL A 422 -13.95 3.61 0.88
C VAL A 422 -13.74 2.10 0.95
N LEU A 423 -12.51 1.67 1.22
CA LEU A 423 -12.15 0.26 1.28
C LEU A 423 -12.00 -0.20 2.74
N GLY A 424 -12.75 -1.22 3.13
CA GLY A 424 -12.64 -1.84 4.44
C GLY A 424 -11.32 -2.59 4.64
N THR A 425 -10.64 -2.36 5.76
CA THR A 425 -9.40 -3.02 6.16
C THR A 425 -9.60 -3.80 7.48
N GLY A 426 -8.68 -4.74 7.78
CA GLY A 426 -8.80 -5.56 9.00
C GLY A 426 -9.80 -6.73 8.90
N LEU A 427 -10.10 -7.17 7.68
CA LEU A 427 -11.11 -8.17 7.34
C LEU A 427 -10.68 -9.62 7.55
N LEU A 428 -9.38 -9.92 7.61
CA LEU A 428 -8.85 -11.29 7.66
C LEU A 428 -9.42 -12.14 8.82
N THR A 429 -9.52 -11.58 10.04
CA THR A 429 -10.06 -12.33 11.19
C THR A 429 -11.55 -12.62 11.04
N ALA A 430 -12.33 -11.67 10.50
CA ALA A 430 -13.76 -11.82 10.27
C ALA A 430 -14.04 -12.84 9.16
N TYR A 431 -13.24 -12.81 8.08
CA TYR A 431 -13.36 -13.72 6.95
C TYR A 431 -12.99 -15.17 7.33
N GLN A 432 -11.91 -15.38 8.10
CA GLN A 432 -11.53 -16.71 8.60
C GLN A 432 -12.60 -17.31 9.52
N ASN A 433 -13.23 -16.48 10.37
CA ASN A 433 -14.31 -16.92 11.24
C ASN A 433 -15.61 -17.18 10.45
N GLY A 434 -15.91 -16.35 9.44
CA GLY A 434 -17.06 -16.51 8.55
C GLY A 434 -17.03 -17.80 7.73
N ILE A 435 -15.85 -18.20 7.24
CA ILE A 435 -15.65 -19.50 6.56
C ILE A 435 -15.90 -20.66 7.53
N ARG A 436 -15.38 -20.57 8.77
CA ARG A 436 -15.61 -21.60 9.80
C ARG A 436 -17.08 -21.72 10.22
N THR A 437 -17.86 -20.65 10.16
CA THR A 437 -19.31 -20.68 10.43
C THR A 437 -20.13 -21.21 9.26
N LEU A 438 -19.68 -21.01 8.01
CA LEU A 438 -20.32 -21.58 6.82
C LEU A 438 -20.14 -23.11 6.75
N ASP A 439 -18.96 -23.62 7.10
CA ASP A 439 -18.70 -25.07 7.17
C ASP A 439 -19.55 -25.78 8.24
N ASN A 440 -20.01 -25.04 9.27
CA ASN A 440 -20.87 -25.55 10.34
C ASN A 440 -22.38 -25.27 10.13
N GLY A 441 -22.80 -24.92 8.91
CA GLY A 441 -24.23 -24.84 8.54
C GLY A 441 -25.02 -23.68 9.19
N GLY A 442 -24.35 -22.67 9.73
CA GLY A 442 -25.01 -21.51 10.36
C GLY A 442 -25.47 -20.46 9.33
N SER A 443 -26.78 -20.26 9.19
CA SER A 443 -27.43 -19.31 8.28
C SER A 443 -27.54 -17.87 8.81
N GLN A 444 -26.52 -17.37 9.51
CA GLN A 444 -26.45 -15.95 9.85
C GLN A 444 -25.30 -15.27 9.11
N GLN A 445 -25.65 -14.39 8.16
CA GLN A 445 -24.75 -13.37 7.60
C GLN A 445 -24.30 -12.47 8.75
N SER A 446 -23.24 -12.90 9.43
CA SER A 446 -22.53 -12.09 10.38
C SER A 446 -22.00 -10.90 9.59
N ALA A 447 -22.52 -9.69 9.85
CA ALA A 447 -22.02 -8.47 9.25
C ALA A 447 -20.49 -8.48 9.37
N ILE A 448 -19.79 -8.52 8.23
CA ILE A 448 -18.34 -8.58 8.19
C ILE A 448 -17.86 -7.27 8.82
N PHE A 449 -17.47 -7.33 10.09
CA PHE A 449 -17.14 -6.13 10.86
C PHE A 449 -15.77 -5.62 10.41
N GLU A 450 -15.77 -4.62 9.55
CA GLU A 450 -14.57 -3.92 9.12
C GLU A 450 -13.96 -3.20 10.33
N LYS A 451 -12.67 -3.46 10.61
CA LYS A 451 -12.00 -2.87 11.78
C LYS A 451 -11.37 -1.51 11.45
N GLY A 452 -10.96 -1.31 10.20
CA GLY A 452 -10.41 -0.06 9.69
C GLY A 452 -10.95 0.26 8.30
N GLN A 453 -10.54 1.43 7.79
CA GLN A 453 -10.98 1.92 6.49
C GLN A 453 -9.83 2.63 5.77
N LEU A 454 -9.84 2.55 4.44
CA LEU A 454 -8.77 3.05 3.61
C LEU A 454 -9.33 3.89 2.46
N LEU A 455 -8.78 5.10 2.35
CA LEU A 455 -9.01 6.04 1.26
C LEU A 455 -7.79 6.02 0.32
N PHE A 456 -8.03 6.16 -0.98
CA PHE A 456 -6.96 6.14 -1.98
C PHE A 456 -6.94 7.42 -2.80
N TYR A 457 -5.75 7.98 -2.99
CA TYR A 457 -5.49 8.79 -4.18
C TYR A 457 -5.04 7.87 -5.31
N ALA A 458 -5.69 8.01 -6.47
CA ALA A 458 -5.51 7.11 -7.58
C ALA A 458 -5.10 7.90 -8.81
N ARG A 459 -3.94 7.59 -9.39
CA ARG A 459 -3.40 8.33 -10.54
C ARG A 459 -2.65 7.41 -11.49
N ARG A 460 -2.78 7.69 -12.78
CA ARG A 460 -1.90 7.14 -13.81
C ARG A 460 -0.74 8.11 -14.03
N LEU A 461 0.48 7.60 -13.92
CA LEU A 461 1.71 8.38 -14.08
C LEU A 461 2.21 8.32 -15.52
N THR A 462 2.80 9.42 -15.97
CA THR A 462 3.58 9.46 -17.22
C THR A 462 5.01 9.00 -16.95
N CYS A 463 5.72 8.55 -17.99
CA CYS A 463 7.13 8.12 -17.89
C CYS A 463 8.03 9.17 -17.20
N LEU A 464 7.80 10.45 -17.45
CA LEU A 464 8.60 11.54 -16.89
C LEU A 464 8.36 11.73 -15.37
N GLU A 465 7.12 11.55 -14.91
CA GLU A 465 6.81 11.58 -13.48
C GLU A 465 7.32 10.33 -12.75
N MET A 466 7.35 9.18 -13.41
CA MET A 466 7.90 7.94 -12.85
C MET A 466 9.36 8.09 -12.43
N ASP A 467 10.19 8.74 -13.26
CA ASP A 467 11.60 8.94 -12.96
C ASP A 467 11.80 9.74 -11.66
N HIS A 468 10.93 10.70 -11.36
CA HIS A 468 10.94 11.44 -10.09
C HIS A 468 10.67 10.52 -8.90
N TYR A 469 9.64 9.68 -8.97
CA TYR A 469 9.31 8.75 -7.88
C TYR A 469 10.38 7.67 -7.70
N ILE A 470 10.99 7.20 -8.79
CA ILE A 470 12.12 6.27 -8.74
C ILE A 470 13.33 6.94 -8.08
N ALA A 471 13.62 8.21 -8.41
CA ALA A 471 14.68 8.99 -7.78
C ALA A 471 14.41 9.25 -6.28
N ALA A 472 13.16 9.48 -5.90
CA ALA A 472 12.72 9.61 -4.50
C ALA A 472 12.78 8.27 -3.72
N GLY A 473 13.05 7.14 -4.39
CA GLY A 473 13.25 5.83 -3.78
C GLY A 473 12.03 4.92 -3.79
N PHE A 474 10.97 5.25 -4.54
CA PHE A 474 9.83 4.36 -4.81
C PHE A 474 10.11 3.40 -5.97
N ARG A 475 9.27 2.38 -6.12
CA ARG A 475 9.42 1.36 -7.16
C ARG A 475 8.10 1.01 -7.79
N PHE A 476 8.14 0.65 -9.06
CA PHE A 476 6.99 0.12 -9.79
C PHE A 476 7.14 -1.38 -9.94
N ALA A 477 6.17 -2.12 -9.43
CA ALA A 477 6.15 -3.58 -9.49
C ALA A 477 4.81 -4.08 -10.05
N PRO A 478 4.79 -5.20 -10.77
CA PRO A 478 3.53 -5.82 -11.17
C PRO A 478 2.76 -6.25 -9.92
N PHE A 479 1.44 -6.03 -9.91
CA PHE A 479 0.59 -6.27 -8.75
C PHE A 479 0.73 -7.70 -8.18
N ASN A 480 0.84 -8.71 -9.05
CA ASN A 480 1.01 -10.13 -8.66
C ASN A 480 2.25 -10.38 -7.77
N ARG A 481 3.28 -9.52 -7.83
CA ARG A 481 4.47 -9.67 -6.98
C ARG A 481 4.30 -9.05 -5.60
N VAL A 482 3.41 -8.07 -5.46
CA VAL A 482 3.21 -7.29 -4.23
C VAL A 482 1.87 -7.56 -3.55
N GLU A 483 0.95 -8.27 -4.19
CA GLU A 483 -0.40 -8.57 -3.70
C GLU A 483 -0.41 -9.14 -2.29
N SER A 484 0.49 -10.10 -1.99
CA SER A 484 0.53 -10.77 -0.69
C SER A 484 1.04 -9.84 0.42
N VAL A 485 1.98 -8.95 0.10
CA VAL A 485 2.55 -7.99 1.04
C VAL A 485 1.51 -6.90 1.37
N ILE A 486 0.84 -6.38 0.34
CA ILE A 486 -0.22 -5.37 0.50
C ILE A 486 -1.41 -5.98 1.25
N ALA A 487 -1.84 -7.19 0.90
CA ALA A 487 -2.93 -7.92 1.55
C ALA A 487 -2.66 -8.15 3.05
N ASN A 488 -1.45 -8.59 3.40
CA ASN A 488 -1.06 -8.78 4.80
C ASN A 488 -0.97 -7.46 5.57
N THR A 489 -0.50 -6.40 4.92
CA THR A 489 -0.38 -5.07 5.54
C THR A 489 -1.75 -4.44 5.79
N MET A 490 -2.68 -4.57 4.85
CA MET A 490 -4.05 -4.06 4.95
C MET A 490 -5.02 -5.02 5.67
N GLN A 491 -4.56 -6.24 5.96
CA GLN A 491 -5.35 -7.31 6.55
C GLN A 491 -6.60 -7.65 5.70
N ILE A 492 -6.44 -7.74 4.38
CA ILE A 492 -7.50 -8.07 3.41
C ILE A 492 -7.18 -9.38 2.70
N PRO A 493 -8.14 -10.28 2.44
CA PRO A 493 -7.91 -11.48 1.63
C PRO A 493 -7.40 -11.15 0.22
N VAL A 494 -6.37 -11.88 -0.25
CA VAL A 494 -5.68 -11.60 -1.54
C VAL A 494 -6.65 -11.52 -2.72
N GLY A 495 -7.62 -12.44 -2.81
CA GLY A 495 -8.60 -12.45 -3.91
C GLY A 495 -9.51 -11.22 -3.93
N LEU A 496 -9.90 -10.70 -2.75
CA LEU A 496 -10.71 -9.49 -2.67
C LEU A 496 -9.87 -8.25 -3.02
N LEU A 497 -8.62 -8.21 -2.55
CA LEU A 497 -7.71 -7.10 -2.85
C LEU A 497 -7.46 -6.97 -4.37
N ALA A 498 -7.29 -8.08 -5.09
CA ALA A 498 -7.08 -8.05 -6.54
C ALA A 498 -8.25 -7.38 -7.29
N ILE A 499 -9.50 -7.76 -6.95
CA ILE A 499 -10.70 -7.17 -7.54
C ILE A 499 -10.78 -5.67 -7.23
N GLN A 500 -10.51 -5.28 -5.98
CA GLN A 500 -10.57 -3.88 -5.58
C GLN A 500 -9.47 -3.06 -6.26
N MET A 501 -8.26 -3.60 -6.37
CA MET A 501 -7.16 -2.87 -6.98
C MET A 501 -7.35 -2.66 -8.48
N GLN A 502 -7.96 -3.63 -9.17
CA GLN A 502 -8.38 -3.46 -10.56
C GLN A 502 -9.37 -2.29 -10.70
N ARG A 503 -10.36 -2.15 -9.81
CA ARG A 503 -11.29 -1.02 -9.83
C ARG A 503 -10.62 0.32 -9.60
N VAL A 504 -9.63 0.37 -8.70
CA VAL A 504 -8.83 1.57 -8.43
C VAL A 504 -7.99 1.94 -9.65
N GLN A 505 -7.42 0.94 -10.33
CA GLN A 505 -6.67 1.13 -11.58
C GLN A 505 -7.58 1.65 -12.71
N ASP A 506 -8.76 1.06 -12.90
CA ASP A 506 -9.74 1.51 -13.89
C ASP A 506 -10.20 2.94 -13.61
N TYR A 507 -10.36 3.31 -12.33
CA TYR A 507 -10.64 4.70 -11.93
C TYR A 507 -9.47 5.64 -12.27
N ALA A 508 -8.23 5.26 -11.93
CA ALA A 508 -7.05 6.06 -12.24
C ALA A 508 -6.90 6.30 -13.74
N TYR A 509 -7.20 5.30 -14.57
CA TYR A 509 -7.22 5.43 -16.03
C TYR A 509 -8.30 6.43 -16.47
N ARG A 510 -9.54 6.27 -15.99
CA ARG A 510 -10.66 7.14 -16.36
C ARG A 510 -10.42 8.62 -16.06
N VAL A 511 -9.91 8.93 -14.86
CA VAL A 511 -9.66 10.33 -14.47
C VAL A 511 -8.43 10.92 -15.18
N SER A 512 -7.48 10.09 -15.61
CA SER A 512 -6.28 10.57 -16.33
C SER A 512 -6.54 11.06 -17.76
N VAL A 513 -7.71 10.78 -18.34
CA VAL A 513 -8.07 11.17 -19.72
C VAL A 513 -9.06 12.34 -19.67
N PRO A 514 -8.61 13.59 -19.89
CA PRO A 514 -9.51 14.74 -19.90
C PRO A 514 -10.56 14.59 -21.01
N SER A 515 -11.83 14.90 -20.70
CA SER A 515 -12.86 14.99 -21.72
C SER A 515 -12.63 16.21 -22.61
N PRO A 516 -12.78 16.10 -23.94
CA PRO A 516 -12.80 17.29 -24.79
C PRO A 516 -14.00 18.18 -24.40
N PRO A 517 -13.86 19.52 -24.46
CA PRO A 517 -14.98 20.41 -24.18
C PRO A 517 -16.13 20.12 -25.16
N LYS A 518 -17.33 19.88 -24.63
CA LYS A 518 -18.54 19.63 -25.43
C LYS A 518 -19.02 20.94 -26.06
N GLN A 519 -19.27 20.95 -27.37
CA GLN A 519 -19.77 22.12 -28.09
C GLN A 519 -20.95 21.76 -28.99
N GLY A 520 -21.92 22.66 -29.06
CA GLY A 520 -23.14 22.48 -29.84
C GLY A 520 -24.29 21.89 -29.02
N THR A 521 -25.17 21.15 -29.70
CA THR A 521 -26.44 20.66 -29.15
C THR A 521 -26.38 19.18 -28.84
N TYR A 522 -26.83 18.78 -27.65
CA TYR A 522 -26.81 17.40 -27.16
C TYR A 522 -28.17 16.95 -26.64
N PHE A 523 -28.46 15.67 -26.85
CA PHE A 523 -29.52 14.95 -26.14
C PHE A 523 -28.91 14.19 -24.97
N VAL A 524 -29.49 14.38 -23.78
CA VAL A 524 -29.02 13.78 -22.53
C VAL A 524 -30.13 12.94 -21.93
N CYS A 525 -29.78 11.75 -21.46
CA CYS A 525 -30.69 10.89 -20.73
C CYS A 525 -30.51 11.05 -19.23
N PHE A 526 -31.61 11.32 -18.53
CA PHE A 526 -31.67 11.34 -17.08
C PHE A 526 -32.67 10.31 -16.58
N ALA A 527 -32.16 9.22 -16.01
CA ALA A 527 -32.99 8.20 -15.36
C ALA A 527 -32.54 8.06 -13.90
N ALA A 528 -33.43 8.36 -12.96
CA ALA A 528 -33.17 8.21 -11.53
C ALA A 528 -34.09 7.16 -10.91
N LEU A 529 -33.49 6.24 -10.14
CA LEU A 529 -34.18 5.17 -9.42
C LEU A 529 -34.21 5.51 -7.93
N ALA A 530 -35.40 5.50 -7.33
CA ALA A 530 -35.57 5.68 -5.89
C ALA A 530 -35.21 4.40 -5.11
N ARG A 531 -34.59 4.53 -3.93
CA ARG A 531 -34.37 3.44 -2.97
C ARG A 531 -34.92 3.83 -1.59
N ILE A 532 -35.44 2.85 -0.85
CA ILE A 532 -36.15 3.06 0.43
C ILE A 532 -35.24 3.62 1.54
N ARG A 533 -33.96 3.26 1.55
CA ARG A 533 -32.98 3.63 2.59
C ARG A 533 -31.82 4.48 2.09
N ASP A 534 -31.76 4.74 0.80
CA ASP A 534 -30.59 5.29 0.13
C ASP A 534 -31.01 6.39 -0.86
N SER A 535 -30.12 7.34 -1.15
CA SER A 535 -30.43 8.41 -2.11
C SER A 535 -30.66 7.87 -3.53
N PHE A 536 -31.22 8.71 -4.40
CA PHE A 536 -31.52 8.33 -5.78
C PHE A 536 -30.26 7.78 -6.47
N ARG A 537 -30.45 6.72 -7.27
CA ARG A 537 -29.40 6.16 -8.12
C ARG A 537 -29.61 6.62 -9.55
N VAL A 538 -28.62 7.26 -10.14
CA VAL A 538 -28.68 7.82 -11.49
C VAL A 538 -27.97 6.92 -12.47
N LEU A 539 -28.57 6.72 -13.63
CA LEU A 539 -27.95 5.99 -14.73
C LEU A 539 -26.83 6.81 -15.36
N VAL A 540 -25.61 6.28 -15.33
CA VAL A 540 -24.40 6.90 -15.89
C VAL A 540 -23.56 5.89 -16.68
N PRO A 541 -22.74 6.33 -17.64
CA PRO A 541 -21.72 5.49 -18.28
C PRO A 541 -20.72 4.88 -17.29
N ILE A 542 -20.29 3.65 -17.52
CA ILE A 542 -19.24 2.99 -16.71
C ILE A 542 -17.91 3.73 -16.87
N ASP A 543 -17.61 4.19 -18.08
CA ASP A 543 -16.34 4.85 -18.40
C ASP A 543 -16.27 6.28 -17.86
N ARG A 544 -17.42 6.93 -17.66
CA ARG A 544 -17.54 8.32 -17.21
C ARG A 544 -18.75 8.48 -16.30
N GLN A 545 -18.49 8.48 -15.00
CA GLN A 545 -19.54 8.63 -13.98
C GLN A 545 -19.73 10.08 -13.50
N ASP A 546 -18.99 11.00 -14.09
CA ASP A 546 -19.12 12.46 -13.99
C ASP A 546 -20.22 13.00 -14.93
N ASP A 547 -20.43 12.34 -16.06
CA ASP A 547 -21.40 12.73 -17.08
C ASP A 547 -22.63 11.82 -17.12
N LEU A 548 -23.73 12.35 -17.67
CA LEU A 548 -24.90 11.57 -18.05
C LEU A 548 -24.74 11.00 -19.47
N PRO A 549 -25.44 9.89 -19.82
CA PRO A 549 -25.42 9.36 -21.17
C PRO A 549 -25.95 10.38 -22.18
N ASP A 550 -25.10 10.79 -23.12
CA ASP A 550 -25.41 11.85 -24.07
C ASP A 550 -25.03 11.51 -25.52
N VAL A 551 -25.66 12.22 -26.46
CA VAL A 551 -25.41 12.14 -27.90
C VAL A 551 -25.44 13.54 -28.49
N GLN A 552 -24.43 13.87 -29.30
CA GLN A 552 -24.39 15.12 -30.04
C GLN A 552 -25.39 15.09 -31.20
N VAL A 553 -26.29 16.07 -31.23
CA VAL A 553 -27.29 16.26 -32.29
C VAL A 553 -26.70 17.13 -33.40
N SER A 554 -26.09 18.25 -33.03
CA SER A 554 -25.47 19.20 -33.95
C SER A 554 -24.20 19.78 -33.33
N PRO A 555 -23.13 20.02 -34.12
CA PRO A 555 -21.93 20.73 -33.65
C PRO A 555 -22.20 22.21 -33.34
N HIS A 556 -23.33 22.76 -33.80
CA HIS A 556 -23.75 24.13 -33.58
C HIS A 556 -25.03 24.21 -32.74
N ASN A 557 -25.34 25.41 -32.27
CA ASN A 557 -26.60 25.68 -31.58
C ASN A 557 -27.74 25.74 -32.59
N LEU A 558 -28.89 25.15 -32.24
CA LEU A 558 -30.09 25.12 -33.07
C LEU A 558 -30.67 26.53 -33.31
N ASN A 559 -31.18 26.74 -34.51
CA ASN A 559 -31.88 27.97 -34.91
C ASN A 559 -33.25 28.08 -34.21
N THR A 560 -33.81 29.29 -34.14
CA THR A 560 -35.12 29.55 -33.52
C THR A 560 -36.24 28.68 -34.10
N GLY A 561 -36.27 28.48 -35.42
CA GLY A 561 -37.26 27.59 -36.07
C GLY A 561 -37.11 26.11 -35.69
N GLN A 562 -35.87 25.64 -35.52
CA GLN A 562 -35.59 24.27 -35.07
C GLN A 562 -35.98 24.07 -33.59
N LEU A 563 -35.76 25.09 -32.75
CA LEU A 563 -36.20 25.12 -31.36
C LEU A 563 -37.74 25.04 -31.26
N ASP A 564 -38.45 25.83 -32.07
CA ASP A 564 -39.92 25.80 -32.10
C ASP A 564 -40.47 24.47 -32.62
N TYR A 565 -39.75 23.82 -33.54
CA TYR A 565 -40.06 22.45 -33.95
C TYR A 565 -39.94 21.45 -32.79
N LEU A 566 -38.86 21.52 -32.01
CA LEU A 566 -38.66 20.64 -30.85
C LEU A 566 -39.70 20.85 -29.73
N LYS A 567 -40.19 22.08 -29.54
CA LYS A 567 -41.25 22.37 -28.55
C LYS A 567 -42.51 21.54 -28.77
N ARG A 568 -42.82 21.14 -30.01
CA ARG A 568 -43.97 20.29 -30.35
C ARG A 568 -43.91 18.89 -29.71
N TYR A 569 -42.71 18.42 -29.39
CA TYR A 569 -42.48 17.09 -28.80
C TYR A 569 -42.39 17.11 -27.26
N THR A 570 -42.57 18.27 -26.61
CA THR A 570 -42.48 18.37 -25.15
C THR A 570 -43.50 17.46 -24.47
N GLY A 571 -43.04 16.63 -23.53
CA GLY A 571 -43.89 15.69 -22.78
C GLY A 571 -44.25 14.41 -23.53
N TRP A 572 -43.76 14.22 -24.76
CA TRP A 572 -43.94 12.96 -25.48
C TRP A 572 -42.93 11.92 -25.02
N THR A 573 -43.32 10.64 -25.01
CA THR A 573 -42.37 9.54 -24.82
C THR A 573 -41.46 9.42 -26.03
N ALA A 574 -40.23 8.96 -25.84
CA ALA A 574 -39.28 8.79 -26.94
C ALA A 574 -39.84 7.84 -28.02
N GLU A 575 -40.64 6.84 -27.64
CA GLU A 575 -41.36 5.96 -28.57
C GLU A 575 -42.28 6.76 -29.51
N ARG A 576 -43.07 7.68 -28.95
CA ARG A 576 -43.98 8.52 -29.72
C ARG A 576 -43.23 9.46 -30.66
N VAL A 577 -42.11 10.05 -30.21
CA VAL A 577 -41.25 10.92 -31.03
C VAL A 577 -40.64 10.13 -32.18
N ILE A 578 -40.06 8.95 -31.92
CA ILE A 578 -39.45 8.10 -32.95
C ILE A 578 -40.50 7.66 -33.98
N ARG A 579 -41.71 7.31 -33.54
CA ARG A 579 -42.81 6.93 -34.44
C ARG A 579 -43.24 8.09 -35.34
N ASP A 580 -43.38 9.30 -34.79
CA ASP A 580 -43.73 10.50 -35.58
C ASP A 580 -42.67 10.83 -36.63
N LEU A 581 -41.39 10.80 -36.23
CA LEU A 581 -40.27 11.04 -37.15
C LEU A 581 -40.24 10.00 -38.28
N ARG A 582 -40.51 8.71 -37.99
CA ARG A 582 -40.61 7.66 -39.01
C ARG A 582 -41.79 7.86 -39.97
N LEU A 583 -42.95 8.30 -39.46
CA LEU A 583 -44.13 8.57 -40.30
C LEU A 583 -43.89 9.74 -41.25
N LYS A 584 -43.28 10.83 -40.76
CA LYS A 584 -42.86 11.95 -41.60
C LYS A 584 -41.82 11.54 -42.62
N GLU A 585 -40.95 10.58 -42.27
CA GLU A 585 -39.98 10.03 -43.19
C GLU A 585 -40.60 9.17 -44.31
N GLN A 586 -41.80 8.64 -44.11
CA GLN A 586 -42.52 7.92 -45.17
C GLN A 586 -43.26 8.87 -46.12
N ASN A 587 -43.47 10.12 -45.71
CA ASN A 587 -44.27 11.13 -46.42
C ASN A 587 -43.42 12.32 -46.92
N TRP A 588 -42.21 12.09 -47.41
CA TRP A 588 -41.29 13.17 -47.84
C TRP A 588 -41.84 14.04 -48.97
N ASP A 589 -42.75 13.51 -49.77
CA ASP A 589 -43.35 14.21 -50.91
C ASP A 589 -44.24 15.39 -50.48
N VAL A 590 -44.61 15.46 -49.20
CA VAL A 590 -45.47 16.53 -48.63
C VAL A 590 -44.66 17.65 -47.97
N LEU A 591 -43.38 17.42 -47.67
CA LEU A 591 -42.49 18.41 -47.04
C LEU A 591 -41.77 19.22 -48.14
N GLU A 592 -42.13 20.49 -48.32
CA GLU A 592 -41.54 21.37 -49.34
C GLU A 592 -40.14 21.91 -48.94
N ASP A 593 -39.83 21.96 -47.63
CA ASP A 593 -38.59 22.55 -47.12
C ASP A 593 -37.45 21.51 -46.96
N GLY A 594 -36.33 21.75 -47.66
CA GLY A 594 -35.12 20.94 -47.58
C GLY A 594 -34.41 21.03 -46.24
N GLU A 595 -34.52 22.16 -45.52
CA GLU A 595 -33.90 22.33 -44.21
C GLU A 595 -34.62 21.52 -43.13
N GLU A 596 -35.95 21.48 -43.17
CA GLU A 596 -36.77 20.66 -42.26
C GLU A 596 -36.49 19.16 -42.47
N LYS A 597 -36.36 18.70 -43.72
CA LYS A 597 -35.95 17.32 -44.04
C LYS A 597 -34.58 16.98 -43.45
N ALA A 598 -33.59 17.85 -43.63
CA ALA A 598 -32.24 17.66 -43.07
C ALA A 598 -32.27 17.59 -41.53
N PHE A 599 -33.08 18.43 -40.88
CA PHE A 599 -33.25 18.42 -39.44
C PHE A 599 -33.91 17.14 -38.91
N ILE A 600 -34.94 16.62 -39.59
CA ILE A 600 -35.58 15.34 -39.23
C ILE A 600 -34.58 14.18 -39.29
N ILE A 601 -33.75 14.11 -40.34
CA ILE A 601 -32.70 13.09 -40.48
C ILE A 601 -31.69 13.19 -39.33
N MET A 602 -31.27 14.42 -38.99
CA MET A 602 -30.35 14.68 -37.89
C MET A 602 -30.93 14.18 -36.55
N LEU A 603 -32.18 14.54 -36.23
CA LEU A 603 -32.88 14.10 -35.02
C LEU A 603 -33.01 12.57 -34.95
N ARG A 604 -33.40 11.92 -36.06
CA ARG A 604 -33.51 10.47 -36.13
C ARG A 604 -32.16 9.79 -35.90
N THR A 605 -31.10 10.31 -36.49
CA THR A 605 -29.74 9.77 -36.35
C THR A 605 -29.26 9.90 -34.91
N ALA A 606 -29.51 11.05 -34.26
CA ALA A 606 -29.20 11.26 -32.86
C ALA A 606 -29.99 10.31 -31.94
N LEU A 607 -31.30 10.13 -32.18
CA LEU A 607 -32.14 9.21 -31.41
C LEU A 607 -31.74 7.75 -31.62
N ALA A 608 -31.37 7.34 -32.84
CA ALA A 608 -30.87 6.01 -33.12
C ALA A 608 -29.55 5.74 -32.38
N SER A 609 -28.62 6.70 -32.38
CA SER A 609 -27.38 6.62 -31.58
C SER A 609 -27.64 6.59 -30.07
N LEU A 610 -28.65 7.31 -29.60
CA LEU A 610 -29.05 7.27 -28.19
C LEU A 610 -29.67 5.92 -27.83
N THR A 611 -30.42 5.31 -28.76
CA THR A 611 -31.02 3.97 -28.63
C THR A 611 -29.95 2.90 -28.50
N THR A 612 -28.89 2.97 -29.30
CA THR A 612 -27.78 1.99 -29.24
C THR A 612 -27.00 2.10 -27.92
N LYS A 613 -26.85 3.30 -27.37
CA LYS A 613 -26.17 3.52 -26.08
C LYS A 613 -26.99 3.09 -24.86
N LEU A 614 -28.29 3.42 -24.81
CA LEU A 614 -29.15 3.15 -23.64
C LEU A 614 -29.89 1.82 -23.73
N GLY A 615 -29.93 1.19 -24.91
CA GLY A 615 -30.81 0.07 -25.17
C GLY A 615 -32.25 0.53 -25.43
N GLU A 616 -32.90 -0.14 -26.39
CA GLU A 616 -34.21 0.23 -26.91
C GLU A 616 -35.26 0.40 -25.80
N ARG A 617 -35.33 -0.55 -24.88
CA ARG A 617 -36.33 -0.58 -23.81
C ARG A 617 -36.20 0.54 -22.79
N TRP A 618 -34.98 1.06 -22.56
CA TRP A 618 -34.79 2.18 -21.64
C TRP A 618 -35.18 3.50 -22.29
N LEU A 619 -34.82 3.70 -23.56
CA LEU A 619 -35.12 4.95 -24.27
C LEU A 619 -36.63 5.15 -24.47
N MET A 620 -37.36 4.12 -24.93
CA MET A 620 -38.80 4.24 -25.26
C MET A 620 -39.64 4.78 -24.10
N ASP A 621 -39.20 4.46 -22.88
CA ASP A 621 -39.82 4.75 -21.61
C ASP A 621 -39.56 6.20 -21.12
N LEU A 622 -38.62 6.95 -21.73
CA LEU A 622 -38.23 8.31 -21.34
C LEU A 622 -39.12 9.39 -21.94
N VAL A 623 -39.29 10.51 -21.23
CA VAL A 623 -40.09 11.66 -21.67
C VAL A 623 -39.17 12.79 -22.15
N PHE A 624 -39.47 13.36 -23.32
CA PHE A 624 -38.68 14.45 -23.90
C PHE A 624 -39.05 15.82 -23.32
N CYS A 625 -38.04 16.60 -22.95
CA CYS A 625 -38.14 17.97 -22.47
C CYS A 625 -37.50 18.92 -23.50
N ALA A 626 -38.30 19.80 -24.11
CA ALA A 626 -37.82 20.74 -25.13
C ALA A 626 -37.26 22.06 -24.56
N GLU A 627 -37.23 22.21 -23.24
CA GLU A 627 -36.61 23.37 -22.60
C GLU A 627 -35.07 23.20 -22.60
N PRO A 628 -34.33 24.04 -23.34
CA PRO A 628 -32.88 23.89 -23.45
C PRO A 628 -32.19 24.30 -22.15
N ILE A 629 -31.31 23.44 -21.65
CA ILE A 629 -30.40 23.77 -20.55
C ILE A 629 -29.08 24.25 -21.16
N MET A 630 -28.75 25.51 -20.91
CA MET A 630 -27.51 26.12 -21.40
C MET A 630 -26.35 25.79 -20.47
N LEU A 631 -25.39 25.02 -20.98
CA LEU A 631 -24.22 24.58 -20.25
C LEU A 631 -22.99 25.42 -20.62
N ARG A 632 -22.23 25.79 -19.58
CA ARG A 632 -20.96 26.51 -19.67
C ARG A 632 -19.82 25.55 -19.28
N TYR A 633 -19.57 24.53 -20.09
CA TYR A 633 -18.44 23.64 -19.85
C TYR A 633 -17.13 24.33 -20.23
N GLY A 634 -16.11 24.28 -19.37
CA GLY A 634 -14.71 24.35 -19.79
C GLY A 634 -14.28 25.58 -20.59
N ALA A 635 -15.03 26.69 -20.52
CA ALA A 635 -14.67 27.88 -21.27
C ALA A 635 -13.41 28.51 -20.66
N THR A 636 -12.25 28.18 -21.22
CA THR A 636 -11.11 29.10 -21.15
C THR A 636 -11.59 30.48 -21.62
N LYS A 637 -11.01 31.57 -21.09
CA LYS A 637 -11.43 32.95 -21.42
C LYS A 637 -11.54 33.22 -22.94
N ALA A 638 -10.87 32.43 -23.78
CA ALA A 638 -10.86 32.49 -25.24
C ALA A 638 -12.07 31.84 -25.95
N GLN A 639 -12.94 31.11 -25.25
CA GLN A 639 -14.02 30.31 -25.84
C GLN A 639 -15.40 30.72 -25.33
N ARG A 640 -15.67 32.04 -25.34
CA ARG A 640 -16.96 32.61 -24.90
C ARG A 640 -18.12 32.40 -25.88
N ASP A 641 -17.84 31.98 -27.12
CA ASP A 641 -18.84 31.82 -28.20
C ASP A 641 -19.45 30.41 -28.30
N GLY A 642 -18.95 29.41 -27.55
CA GLY A 642 -19.37 28.02 -27.65
C GLY A 642 -20.24 27.56 -26.47
N MET A 643 -21.43 28.15 -26.26
CA MET A 643 -22.39 27.63 -25.27
C MET A 643 -22.94 26.28 -25.73
N THR A 644 -22.95 25.26 -24.87
CA THR A 644 -23.53 23.93 -25.17
C THR A 644 -25.01 23.93 -24.81
N MET A 645 -25.88 23.46 -25.71
CA MET A 645 -27.32 23.29 -25.43
C MET A 645 -27.65 21.84 -25.16
N VAL A 646 -28.37 21.56 -24.06
CA VAL A 646 -28.79 20.21 -23.70
C VAL A 646 -30.31 20.11 -23.63
N PHE A 647 -30.86 19.08 -24.25
CA PHE A 647 -32.26 18.68 -24.09
C PHE A 647 -32.34 17.33 -23.37
N GLY A 648 -33.25 17.25 -22.41
CA GLY A 648 -33.39 16.10 -21.52
C GLY A 648 -34.42 15.07 -22.00
N PHE A 649 -34.03 13.80 -21.99
CA PHE A 649 -34.94 12.65 -21.93
C PHE A 649 -34.97 12.16 -20.48
N THR A 650 -36.05 12.42 -19.76
CA THR A 650 -36.10 12.26 -18.30
C THR A 650 -37.10 11.19 -17.86
N ARG A 651 -36.78 10.47 -16.76
CA ARG A 651 -37.71 9.55 -16.07
C ARG A 651 -37.31 9.32 -14.61
N LEU A 652 -38.31 9.32 -13.73
CA LEU A 652 -38.21 8.81 -12.36
C LEU A 652 -38.76 7.38 -12.34
N VAL A 653 -37.92 6.40 -12.00
CA VAL A 653 -38.30 4.98 -11.99
C VAL A 653 -38.78 4.57 -10.59
N ASP A 654 -39.90 3.86 -10.55
CA ASP A 654 -40.52 3.38 -9.30
C ASP A 654 -39.67 2.27 -8.61
N ILE A 655 -39.76 2.25 -7.28
CA ILE A 655 -39.05 1.38 -6.34
C ILE A 655 -39.34 -0.12 -6.61
N HIS A 656 -40.52 -0.42 -7.17
CA HIS A 656 -41.00 -1.79 -7.41
C HIS A 656 -40.55 -2.43 -8.74
N GLN A 657 -39.73 -1.75 -9.55
CA GLN A 657 -39.14 -2.34 -10.78
C GLN A 657 -37.66 -2.76 -10.68
N PRO A 658 -37.13 -3.29 -9.55
CA PRO A 658 -35.70 -3.40 -9.34
C PRO A 658 -35.11 -4.69 -9.94
N ALA A 659 -35.02 -4.84 -11.26
CA ALA A 659 -34.12 -5.84 -11.90
C ALA A 659 -34.20 -5.87 -13.44
N ARG A 660 -34.45 -4.75 -14.14
CA ARG A 660 -34.18 -4.77 -15.59
C ARG A 660 -32.66 -4.82 -15.78
N LYS A 661 -32.14 -5.86 -16.46
CA LYS A 661 -30.70 -5.98 -16.79
C LYS A 661 -30.23 -4.65 -17.39
N LEU A 662 -29.24 -4.02 -16.77
CA LEU A 662 -28.65 -2.81 -17.32
C LEU A 662 -27.99 -3.13 -18.67
N PRO A 663 -28.07 -2.21 -19.65
CA PRO A 663 -27.31 -2.32 -20.89
C PRO A 663 -25.80 -2.40 -20.59
N ALA A 664 -25.05 -3.10 -21.43
CA ALA A 664 -23.60 -3.14 -21.33
C ALA A 664 -23.02 -1.73 -21.44
N GLY A 665 -22.12 -1.35 -20.52
CA GLY A 665 -21.50 -0.02 -20.51
C GLY A 665 -22.19 1.04 -19.62
N LEU A 666 -23.31 0.71 -18.96
CA LEU A 666 -24.00 1.63 -18.03
C LEU A 666 -24.04 1.08 -16.60
N THR A 667 -24.02 1.99 -15.63
CA THR A 667 -24.00 1.73 -14.19
C THR A 667 -24.87 2.73 -13.43
N LEU A 668 -25.24 2.38 -12.20
CA LEU A 668 -26.02 3.22 -11.30
C LEU A 668 -25.10 3.93 -10.31
N ALA A 669 -24.84 5.21 -10.53
CA ALA A 669 -24.08 6.06 -9.62
C ALA A 669 -24.99 6.69 -8.56
N ASN A 670 -24.38 7.13 -7.45
CA ASN A 670 -25.10 7.89 -6.43
C ASN A 670 -25.39 9.31 -6.94
N TRP A 671 -26.66 9.74 -6.88
CA TRP A 671 -27.11 11.09 -7.21
C TRP A 671 -26.24 12.18 -6.57
N ASP A 672 -25.98 12.07 -5.27
CA ASP A 672 -25.24 13.11 -4.53
C ASP A 672 -23.81 13.27 -5.06
N LEU A 673 -23.17 12.17 -5.44
CA LEU A 673 -21.82 12.16 -5.99
C LEU A 673 -21.81 12.72 -7.42
N VAL A 674 -22.80 12.38 -8.24
CA VAL A 674 -22.94 12.93 -9.61
C VAL A 674 -23.14 14.43 -9.54
N ARG A 675 -24.10 14.90 -8.72
CA ARG A 675 -24.37 16.34 -8.51
C ARG A 675 -23.13 17.09 -8.04
N MET A 676 -22.39 16.49 -7.10
CA MET A 676 -21.17 17.09 -6.57
C MET A 676 -20.07 17.21 -7.61
N ARG A 677 -19.84 16.17 -8.43
CA ARG A 677 -18.81 16.19 -9.50
C ARG A 677 -19.00 17.36 -10.46
N GLN A 678 -20.24 17.75 -10.74
CA GLN A 678 -20.55 18.83 -11.66
C GLN A 678 -20.14 20.22 -11.17
N HIS A 679 -20.01 20.40 -9.86
CA HIS A 679 -19.56 21.67 -9.28
C HIS A 679 -18.05 21.89 -9.47
N TYR A 680 -17.30 20.86 -9.86
CA TYR A 680 -15.84 20.88 -9.98
C TYR A 680 -15.34 20.73 -11.41
N TYR A 681 -16.20 20.95 -12.43
CA TYR A 681 -15.72 21.02 -13.80
C TYR A 681 -14.73 22.19 -13.97
N PRO A 682 -13.69 22.04 -14.81
CA PRO A 682 -12.77 23.12 -15.13
C PRO A 682 -13.54 24.37 -15.61
N GLY A 683 -13.37 25.50 -14.92
CA GLY A 683 -14.03 26.76 -15.26
C GLY A 683 -15.30 27.10 -14.47
N CYS A 684 -15.73 26.27 -13.51
CA CYS A 684 -16.80 26.63 -12.58
C CYS A 684 -16.33 27.67 -11.54
N ASN A 685 -17.19 28.62 -11.15
CA ASN A 685 -16.89 29.63 -10.13
C ASN A 685 -17.09 29.13 -8.67
N ASP A 686 -17.44 27.85 -8.48
CA ASP A 686 -17.81 27.30 -7.18
C ASP A 686 -16.63 27.17 -6.19
N HIS A 687 -15.40 27.06 -6.69
CA HIS A 687 -14.17 26.99 -5.88
C HIS A 687 -14.08 28.14 -4.86
N GLY A 688 -14.40 29.36 -5.29
CA GLY A 688 -14.39 30.54 -4.43
C GLY A 688 -15.47 30.51 -3.33
N ARG A 689 -16.61 29.84 -3.56
CA ARG A 689 -17.65 29.66 -2.54
C ARG A 689 -17.20 28.66 -1.48
N ILE A 690 -16.71 27.49 -1.92
CA ILE A 690 -16.25 26.42 -1.02
C ILE A 690 -15.15 26.95 -0.09
N ARG A 691 -14.21 27.74 -0.62
CA ARG A 691 -13.20 28.40 0.20
C ARG A 691 -13.83 29.25 1.30
N ARG A 692 -14.81 30.11 0.98
CA ARG A 692 -15.46 30.95 2.01
C ARG A 692 -16.21 30.11 3.05
N GLU A 693 -16.89 29.04 2.63
CA GLU A 693 -17.58 28.12 3.54
C GLU A 693 -16.60 27.47 4.52
N ILE A 694 -15.48 26.92 4.02
CA ILE A 694 -14.45 26.29 4.86
C ILE A 694 -13.81 27.32 5.80
N HIS A 695 -13.46 28.50 5.31
CA HIS A 695 -12.87 29.55 6.15
C HIS A 695 -13.86 30.08 7.21
N ALA A 696 -15.16 30.11 6.91
CA ALA A 696 -16.18 30.48 7.88
C ALA A 696 -16.35 29.41 8.97
N GLU A 697 -16.24 28.12 8.62
CA GLU A 697 -16.34 27.00 9.56
C GLU A 697 -15.07 26.86 10.42
N PHE A 698 -13.89 26.74 9.81
CA PHE A 698 -12.64 26.44 10.52
C PHE A 698 -11.91 27.68 11.03
N GLY A 699 -12.11 28.85 10.40
CA GLY A 699 -11.40 30.07 10.77
C GLY A 699 -11.64 30.50 12.23
N PRO A 700 -12.90 30.64 12.68
CA PRO A 700 -13.22 30.98 14.07
C PRO A 700 -12.76 29.91 15.07
N LEU A 701 -12.89 28.63 14.73
CA LEU A 701 -12.49 27.50 15.60
C LEU A 701 -10.98 27.53 15.87
N LEU A 702 -10.17 27.60 14.80
CA LEU A 702 -8.72 27.60 14.91
C LEU A 702 -8.21 28.86 15.62
N THR A 703 -8.82 30.03 15.38
CA THR A 703 -8.42 31.30 16.03
C THR A 703 -8.82 31.36 17.51
N LYS A 704 -10.01 30.87 17.88
CA LYS A 704 -10.45 30.77 19.28
C LYS A 704 -9.51 29.87 20.09
N HIS A 705 -9.16 28.70 19.55
CA HIS A 705 -8.24 27.77 20.21
C HIS A 705 -6.80 28.31 20.28
N GLU A 706 -6.33 29.05 19.27
CA GLU A 706 -5.04 29.76 19.35
C GLU A 706 -5.02 30.83 20.44
N ALA A 707 -6.11 31.61 20.60
CA ALA A 707 -6.22 32.63 21.63
C ALA A 707 -6.23 32.02 23.04
N VAL A 708 -6.99 30.93 23.24
CA VAL A 708 -7.02 30.17 24.50
C VAL A 708 -5.62 29.61 24.81
N ALA A 709 -4.97 28.96 23.84
CA ALA A 709 -3.63 28.40 24.02
C ALA A 709 -2.57 29.47 24.36
N ARG A 710 -2.60 30.64 23.68
CA ARG A 710 -1.72 31.76 24.03
C ARG A 710 -1.98 32.28 25.44
N SER A 711 -3.23 32.27 25.90
CA SER A 711 -3.59 32.66 27.26
C SER A 711 -3.10 31.64 28.30
N GLU A 712 -3.18 30.35 28.00
CA GLU A 712 -2.65 29.27 28.86
C GLU A 712 -1.14 29.28 28.91
N ASP A 713 -0.45 29.40 27.77
CA ASP A 713 1.01 29.53 27.73
C ASP A 713 1.49 30.77 28.49
N ARG A 714 0.75 31.89 28.40
CA ARG A 714 1.01 33.08 29.22
C ARG A 714 0.77 32.82 30.71
N ARG A 715 -0.28 32.08 31.08
CA ARG A 715 -0.55 31.68 32.48
C ARG A 715 0.51 30.71 33.01
N VAL A 716 0.98 29.76 32.21
CA VAL A 716 2.04 28.79 32.57
C VAL A 716 3.38 29.50 32.69
N LYS A 717 3.72 30.40 31.76
CA LYS A 717 4.92 31.25 31.86
C LYS A 717 4.84 32.21 33.05
N SER A 718 3.69 32.81 33.32
CA SER A 718 3.45 33.65 34.51
C SER A 718 3.58 32.84 35.81
N ARG A 719 3.06 31.60 35.86
CA ARG A 719 3.24 30.67 36.99
C ARG A 719 4.67 30.18 37.14
N LYS A 720 5.43 30.03 36.05
CA LYS A 720 6.87 29.75 36.11
C LYS A 720 7.67 30.96 36.60
N ILE A 721 7.32 32.17 36.17
CA ILE A 721 7.94 33.42 36.61
C ILE A 721 7.62 33.71 38.09
N SER A 722 6.42 33.38 38.57
CA SER A 722 6.07 33.50 39.99
C SER A 722 6.73 32.42 40.84
N ARG A 723 6.97 31.22 40.31
CA ARG A 723 7.75 30.16 40.98
C ARG A 723 9.26 30.42 41.01
N THR A 724 9.83 31.12 40.02
CA THR A 724 11.24 31.55 40.05
C THR A 724 11.51 32.70 41.02
N ARG A 725 10.49 33.27 41.65
CA ARG A 725 10.63 34.27 42.72
C ARG A 725 10.52 33.68 44.13
N SER A 726 10.22 32.38 44.26
CA SER A 726 9.98 31.74 45.57
C SER A 726 10.71 30.40 45.79
N ALA A 727 11.76 30.10 45.03
CA ALA A 727 12.56 28.90 45.27
C ALA A 727 14.03 29.15 44.91
N LEU A 728 14.77 29.61 45.91
CA LEU A 728 16.22 29.47 45.98
C LEU A 728 16.48 28.30 46.96
N SER A 729 16.37 27.07 46.47
CA SER A 729 17.02 25.88 47.03
C SER A 729 16.85 24.72 46.05
N GLU A 730 17.91 23.91 45.98
CA GLU A 730 18.08 22.56 45.42
C GLU A 730 16.77 21.75 45.30
N ASP A 731 16.51 20.90 44.31
CA ASP A 731 17.41 19.96 43.63
C ASP A 731 16.81 19.55 42.27
N SER A 732 17.67 19.04 41.39
CA SER A 732 17.35 18.64 40.02
C SER A 732 16.71 17.26 39.92
N ASP A 733 15.51 17.17 39.34
CA ASP A 733 15.07 15.98 38.59
C ASP A 733 13.95 16.33 37.61
N VAL A 734 14.27 16.34 36.32
CA VAL A 734 13.30 16.49 35.23
C VAL A 734 13.25 15.20 34.42
N LEU A 735 12.16 14.48 34.63
CA LEU A 735 11.70 13.33 33.87
C LEU A 735 11.65 13.67 32.37
N LYS A 736 12.53 13.03 31.58
CA LYS A 736 12.41 12.98 30.12
C LYS A 736 11.31 11.98 29.75
N SER A 737 10.27 12.43 29.05
CA SER A 737 9.32 11.53 28.39
C SER A 737 9.86 11.17 27.00
N ASP A 738 9.96 9.87 26.75
CA ASP A 738 10.55 9.26 25.57
C ASP A 738 9.90 9.68 24.25
N SER A 739 10.77 10.12 23.33
CA SER A 739 10.47 10.31 21.92
C SER A 739 10.65 8.99 21.19
N TRP A 740 9.56 8.39 20.72
CA TRP A 740 9.59 7.27 19.77
C TRP A 740 8.95 7.69 18.45
N LEU A 741 9.74 8.37 17.61
CA LEU A 741 9.48 8.54 16.18
C LEU A 741 10.78 8.21 15.43
N GLU A 742 10.96 6.92 15.16
CA GLU A 742 11.98 6.44 14.24
C GLU A 742 11.42 6.60 12.81
N GLY A 743 11.57 7.81 12.27
CA GLY A 743 11.53 8.07 10.84
C GLY A 743 12.86 7.62 10.24
N GLY A 744 12.79 6.80 9.20
CA GLY A 744 13.97 6.35 8.46
C GLY A 744 14.79 7.54 7.98
N HIS A 745 16.10 7.46 8.24
CA HIS A 745 17.16 8.33 7.77
C HIS A 745 16.98 8.79 6.31
N LEU A 746 16.89 10.11 6.13
CA LEU A 746 17.45 10.84 4.99
C LEU A 746 18.14 12.09 5.57
N GLU A 747 19.47 12.10 5.56
CA GLU A 747 20.29 13.23 5.96
C GLU A 747 20.11 14.39 4.96
N ALA A 748 19.42 15.44 5.39
CA ALA A 748 19.47 16.74 4.73
C ALA A 748 20.13 17.74 5.69
N ARG A 749 21.33 18.18 5.28
CA ARG A 749 22.23 19.12 5.93
C ARG A 749 21.50 20.45 6.22
N ARG A 750 21.21 20.76 7.48
CA ARG A 750 20.73 22.09 7.93
C ARG A 750 21.92 23.01 8.19
N GLY A 751 22.11 24.01 7.34
CA GLY A 751 22.79 25.25 7.70
C GLY A 751 21.80 26.17 8.41
N SER A 752 22.20 26.71 9.55
CA SER A 752 21.47 27.72 10.34
C SER A 752 22.18 29.08 10.19
N ILE A 753 21.47 30.15 10.57
CA ILE A 753 21.88 31.58 10.72
C ILE A 753 21.51 32.42 9.49
N ASP A 754 20.75 33.52 9.54
CA ASP A 754 19.96 34.17 10.59
C ASP A 754 18.95 35.12 9.89
N SER A 755 17.84 35.38 10.57
CA SER A 755 16.81 36.34 10.18
C SER A 755 17.22 37.78 10.47
N ILE A 756 16.99 38.71 9.52
CA ILE A 756 16.71 40.11 9.83
C ILE A 756 15.27 40.41 9.38
N ILE A 757 14.46 40.80 10.36
CA ILE A 757 13.08 41.26 10.23
C ILE A 757 13.12 42.75 9.92
N GLU A 758 12.46 43.18 8.84
CA GLU A 758 11.99 44.55 8.70
C GLU A 758 10.57 44.59 8.13
N HIS A 759 9.74 45.40 8.78
CA HIS A 759 8.32 45.61 8.51
C HIS A 759 8.08 46.40 7.21
N SER A 760 7.07 46.01 6.42
CA SER A 760 6.18 46.98 5.77
C SER A 760 4.91 46.29 5.25
N GLN A 761 3.74 46.71 5.73
CA GLN A 761 2.51 46.60 4.94
C GLN A 761 2.56 47.63 3.79
N PRO A 762 1.81 47.37 2.70
CA PRO A 762 0.63 48.22 2.53
C PRO A 762 -0.62 47.47 2.02
N TRP A 763 -1.74 47.98 2.52
CA TRP A 763 -3.10 47.84 2.01
C TRP A 763 -3.22 47.99 0.48
N GLY A 764 -4.08 47.17 -0.13
CA GLY A 764 -4.70 47.42 -1.43
C GLY A 764 -6.16 46.94 -1.37
N GLY A 765 -7.10 47.89 -1.36
CA GLY A 765 -8.52 47.68 -1.09
C GLY A 765 -9.30 47.00 -2.22
N ILE A 766 -10.40 46.34 -1.86
CA ILE A 766 -11.42 45.84 -2.79
C ILE A 766 -12.68 46.70 -2.59
N LEU A 767 -13.05 47.44 -3.63
CA LEU A 767 -14.32 48.16 -3.76
C LEU A 767 -15.50 47.18 -3.62
N ALA A 768 -16.39 47.43 -2.68
CA ALA A 768 -17.70 46.79 -2.60
C ALA A 768 -18.76 47.81 -3.04
N THR A 769 -19.37 47.61 -4.21
CA THR A 769 -20.60 48.30 -4.58
C THR A 769 -21.78 47.46 -4.10
N THR A 770 -22.47 47.94 -3.06
CA THR A 770 -23.75 47.36 -2.61
C THR A 770 -24.84 48.39 -2.84
N ASN A 771 -25.67 48.18 -3.86
CA ASN A 771 -26.99 48.82 -3.93
C ASN A 771 -27.96 47.93 -3.16
N THR A 772 -28.41 48.41 -2.01
CA THR A 772 -29.53 47.80 -1.27
C THR A 772 -30.64 48.84 -1.16
N VAL A 773 -31.81 48.51 -1.72
CA VAL A 773 -33.04 49.30 -1.58
C VAL A 773 -33.72 48.85 -0.29
N ILE A 774 -33.98 49.78 0.62
CA ILE A 774 -34.68 49.53 1.90
C ILE A 774 -36.03 50.23 1.83
N GLU A 775 -37.13 49.47 1.83
CA GLU A 775 -38.45 49.99 2.19
C GLU A 775 -38.61 49.97 3.72
N GLY A 776 -38.67 51.15 4.33
CA GLY A 776 -38.90 51.33 5.76
C GLY A 776 -40.35 51.75 6.04
N ARG A 777 -41.06 50.97 6.87
CA ARG A 777 -42.31 51.43 7.50
C ARG A 777 -42.01 51.91 8.93
N SER A 778 -42.26 53.19 9.15
CA SER A 778 -42.05 53.94 10.39
C SER A 778 -43.02 53.57 11.51
N LYS A 779 -42.53 53.54 12.77
CA LYS A 779 -43.17 54.20 13.92
C LYS A 779 -42.22 54.35 15.12
N SER A 780 -41.78 55.61 15.29
CA SER A 780 -41.64 56.42 16.52
C SER A 780 -41.25 55.81 17.88
N GLY A 781 -40.12 56.30 18.39
CA GLY A 781 -40.05 57.07 19.65
C GLY A 781 -39.68 56.32 20.92
N ILE A 782 -38.47 56.57 21.45
CA ILE A 782 -38.17 57.07 22.80
C ILE A 782 -36.63 57.05 23.02
N GLU A 783 -36.18 57.96 23.89
CA GLU A 783 -34.90 58.64 23.99
C GLU A 783 -33.63 57.81 24.27
N LEU A 784 -32.52 58.32 23.73
CA LEU A 784 -31.14 57.92 23.99
C LEU A 784 -30.61 58.56 25.28
N ARG A 785 -30.01 57.76 26.17
CA ARG A 785 -28.81 58.15 26.94
C ARG A 785 -28.06 56.92 27.46
N ASN A 786 -26.77 56.87 27.13
CA ASN A 786 -25.70 55.97 27.63
C ASN A 786 -25.70 54.51 27.16
N LEU A 787 -25.17 54.26 25.96
CA LEU A 787 -24.49 52.99 25.65
C LEU A 787 -23.27 53.25 24.74
N THR A 788 -22.09 52.91 25.23
CA THR A 788 -20.90 52.58 24.44
C THR A 788 -21.27 51.51 23.39
N PRO A 789 -20.70 51.54 22.16
CA PRO A 789 -21.05 50.57 21.13
C PRO A 789 -20.55 49.18 21.52
N GLN A 790 -21.42 48.38 22.15
CA GLN A 790 -21.32 46.93 22.06
C GLN A 790 -21.69 46.55 20.63
N VAL A 791 -20.69 46.16 19.83
CA VAL A 791 -20.95 45.38 18.63
C VAL A 791 -21.31 43.97 19.09
N THR A 792 -22.56 43.79 19.49
CA THR A 792 -23.16 42.46 19.57
C THR A 792 -23.36 42.02 18.14
N ALA A 793 -22.34 41.37 17.56
CA ALA A 793 -22.53 40.54 16.39
C ALA A 793 -23.43 39.38 16.82
N GLY A 794 -24.74 39.63 16.86
CA GLY A 794 -25.73 38.57 16.88
C GLY A 794 -25.38 37.66 15.71
N ALA A 795 -25.19 36.38 16.00
CA ALA A 795 -25.02 35.35 14.98
C ALA A 795 -26.25 35.41 14.07
N SER A 796 -26.17 36.22 13.01
CA SER A 796 -27.12 36.17 11.93
C SER A 796 -27.03 34.75 11.41
N ALA A 797 -28.11 34.00 11.58
CA ALA A 797 -28.30 32.66 11.07
C ALA A 797 -27.55 32.54 9.74
N THR A 798 -26.60 31.60 9.68
CA THR A 798 -25.87 31.26 8.46
C THR A 798 -26.89 31.21 7.33
N LEU A 799 -26.89 32.25 6.49
CA LEU A 799 -27.63 32.24 5.24
C LEU A 799 -26.98 31.10 4.47
N LYS A 800 -27.58 29.91 4.51
CA LYS A 800 -27.23 28.82 3.60
C LYS A 800 -27.50 29.39 2.22
N THR A 801 -26.50 29.99 1.60
CA THR A 801 -26.56 30.40 0.20
C THR A 801 -26.96 29.15 -0.56
N LYS A 802 -28.17 29.14 -1.12
CA LYS A 802 -28.71 28.00 -1.88
C LYS A 802 -27.64 27.58 -2.90
N GLU A 803 -27.25 26.31 -2.88
CA GLU A 803 -26.30 25.78 -3.87
C GLU A 803 -26.82 26.11 -5.28
N PRO A 804 -25.94 26.49 -6.23
CA PRO A 804 -26.36 26.79 -7.59
C PRO A 804 -26.92 25.50 -8.19
N GLU A 805 -28.03 25.62 -8.91
CA GLU A 805 -28.64 24.47 -9.56
C GLU A 805 -27.71 23.96 -10.66
N THR A 806 -27.32 22.69 -10.58
CA THR A 806 -26.58 22.04 -11.67
C THR A 806 -27.52 21.70 -12.80
N TYR A 807 -26.99 21.36 -13.97
CA TYR A 807 -27.85 20.90 -15.07
C TYR A 807 -28.59 19.61 -14.72
N VAL A 808 -28.01 18.77 -13.85
CA VAL A 808 -28.66 17.57 -13.36
C VAL A 808 -29.79 17.90 -12.38
N ASP A 809 -29.64 18.95 -11.56
CA ASP A 809 -30.75 19.49 -10.75
C ASP A 809 -31.87 20.00 -11.65
N CYS A 810 -31.55 20.73 -12.73
CA CYS A 810 -32.54 21.19 -13.71
C CYS A 810 -33.26 20.01 -14.40
N LEU A 811 -32.53 18.98 -14.83
CA LEU A 811 -33.12 17.77 -15.42
C LEU A 811 -34.00 17.00 -14.43
N TYR A 812 -33.65 17.00 -13.14
CA TYR A 812 -34.46 16.40 -12.10
C TYR A 812 -35.75 17.17 -11.85
N GLU A 813 -35.71 18.50 -11.77
CA GLU A 813 -36.92 19.32 -11.65
C GLU A 813 -37.82 19.18 -12.88
N GLN A 814 -37.23 19.08 -14.08
CA GLN A 814 -37.97 18.72 -15.30
C GLN A 814 -38.66 17.36 -15.14
N ALA A 815 -37.93 16.32 -14.73
CA ALA A 815 -38.48 14.97 -14.52
C ALA A 815 -39.63 14.94 -13.49
N LYS A 816 -39.47 15.67 -12.40
CA LYS A 816 -40.45 15.80 -11.31
C LYS A 816 -41.72 16.51 -11.78
N SER A 817 -41.59 17.58 -12.56
CA SER A 817 -42.73 18.30 -13.13
C SER A 817 -43.60 17.39 -14.02
N HIS A 818 -42.97 16.47 -14.76
CA HIS A 818 -43.66 15.49 -15.60
C HIS A 818 -44.32 14.38 -14.78
N ALA A 819 -43.68 13.90 -13.71
CA ALA A 819 -44.27 12.91 -12.81
C ALA A 819 -45.54 13.44 -12.13
N CYS A 820 -45.55 14.70 -11.66
CA CYS A 820 -46.74 15.31 -11.07
C CYS A 820 -47.89 15.47 -12.09
N ARG A 821 -47.59 15.83 -13.35
CA ARG A 821 -48.58 15.94 -14.42
C ARG A 821 -49.17 14.61 -14.90
N SER A 822 -48.54 13.48 -14.58
CA SER A 822 -49.04 12.14 -14.88
C SER A 822 -49.94 11.57 -13.77
N MET A 823 -49.93 12.17 -12.57
CA MET A 823 -50.75 11.76 -11.41
C MET A 823 -52.03 12.59 -11.26
N CYS A 824 -52.09 13.79 -11.87
CA CYS A 824 -53.32 14.54 -12.10
C CYS A 824 -53.95 14.12 -13.43
#